data_AF-A0A6C2TVI9-F1
#
_entry.id   AF-A0A6C2TVI9-F1
#
_cell.length_a   1.000
_cell.length_b   1.000
_cell.length_c   1.000
_cell.angle_alpha   90.00
_cell.angle_beta   90.00
_cell.angle_gamma   90.00
#
_symmetry.space_group_name_H-M   'P 1'
#
loop_
_entity.id
_entity.type
_entity.pdbx_description
1 polymer ?
#
loop_
_entity_poly.entity_id
_entity_poly.type
_entity_poly.pdbx_seq_one_letter_code
_entity_poly.pdbx_strand_id
1 'polypeptide(L)'
;MKNIICLLGLIFGLAVNGLAITHYVDIGSTNASSPYDSWETATTNIQNAVDIAGSNDLIVVAAGHYMLSSEILVTNDIVIQSINGPDLTIVDGGGSNRCFNLGSTACMVEGFTISNGYHAIDGGGVDALTADAVLTNCVIVANVAGDDGGGVRRCTLFDCIVADNQAGDMGGGVFYSNLEGCSVERNFAGDHGGGIHFGSANYATNCIVIDNETLANGGGVKNGTVHNSTIARNKAARGGGADFATLQGCSIYGNTATGDGGGANNCNVYSCTIVDNQAYDGGGLLDARVSGFMAFNTIIFGNVALSGELDEVKFLNGETETNAVFSCCCSDLTPGVNGNITNAPLLASYTHLSFLSPCIGAGIATKLPAIDVDGQSWLNPPSIGCDEYHGPDTVAGHVSVSVGAVPLCLVTDTQLKLTGEIYGAATMHVWNLGDEAMITNNLFPSHAWASTGTYEIVLSVFNDSYPGGIFATQSIAVVATEDIDSDGLLNTDEEMIGSDPWNPDSDGDGLLDGAEVHTHETSPTSADTDTDGMPDQWELDNGFDPTSGGAGDAVGNADGDGLNNLQEYQAGTDPHDSDTDDDTLDDYVELNISNTNPLQPDSDFDGLGDEVENVEQDYGKTDPSDSDSDDDGILDGAEVAAGTDPLDADSDDDGLIDGEESSHRTNPLDADSDNDGLNDGVEIATGTLPLNPDSDGDGALDGWEHANGYDPLDPSDDPDKDDDGITDTWETTHFGLISNCDPEGDTDGDLYTNLEEYQNGTDPNAISLYIAEYPAIEISWKAMAGSNYVVQMSTNLTGDSWSNVSDVVTGEGGRTGISFPTRDAESKTFRVLILP
;
A
#
# COMPACT_ATOMS: atom_id res chain seq x y z
N MET A 1 32.13 18.18 19.51
CA MET A 1 32.42 19.61 19.82
C MET A 1 33.60 20.22 19.02
N LYS A 2 34.60 19.46 18.55
CA LYS A 2 35.63 19.98 17.63
C LYS A 2 35.16 20.06 16.16
N ASN A 3 34.21 19.21 15.74
CA ASN A 3 33.73 19.16 14.34
C ASN A 3 32.83 20.33 13.93
N ILE A 4 32.13 20.96 14.88
CA ILE A 4 31.32 22.17 14.66
C ILE A 4 32.20 23.36 14.20
N ILE A 5 33.50 23.36 14.51
CA ILE A 5 34.43 24.44 14.12
C ILE A 5 34.84 24.31 12.64
N CYS A 6 34.81 23.11 12.05
CA CYS A 6 35.04 22.91 10.61
C CYS A 6 33.81 23.32 9.79
N LEU A 7 32.60 22.97 10.26
CA LEU A 7 31.32 23.34 9.65
C LEU A 7 31.09 24.87 9.70
N LEU A 8 31.44 25.53 10.81
CA LEU A 8 31.45 26.99 10.91
C LEU A 8 32.46 27.65 9.96
N GLY A 9 33.52 26.94 9.55
CA GLY A 9 34.49 27.42 8.57
C GLY A 9 33.96 27.48 7.14
N LEU A 10 33.11 26.52 6.74
CA LEU A 10 32.42 26.54 5.45
C LEU A 10 31.30 27.59 5.42
N ILE A 11 30.53 27.72 6.51
CA ILE A 11 29.48 28.75 6.62
C ILE A 11 30.07 30.19 6.59
N PHE A 12 31.31 30.40 7.05
CA PHE A 12 31.97 31.72 7.05
C PHE A 12 32.93 31.97 5.86
N GLY A 13 33.27 30.96 5.06
CA GLY A 13 34.17 31.08 3.92
C GLY A 13 33.56 31.77 2.69
N LEU A 14 32.23 31.84 2.61
CA LEU A 14 31.47 32.37 1.47
C LEU A 14 31.07 33.85 1.62
N ALA A 15 31.49 34.53 2.69
CA ALA A 15 31.21 35.94 2.92
C ALA A 15 32.10 36.88 2.09
N VAL A 16 32.11 36.76 0.76
CA VAL A 16 32.63 37.81 -0.13
C VAL A 16 31.75 37.93 -1.37
N ASN A 17 30.75 38.82 -1.28
CA ASN A 17 29.93 39.43 -2.35
C ASN A 17 28.47 38.92 -2.48
N GLY A 18 27.59 39.43 -1.63
CA GLY A 18 26.13 39.30 -1.75
C GLY A 18 25.46 39.23 -0.37
N LEU A 19 24.28 39.84 -0.19
CA LEU A 19 23.41 39.52 0.95
C LEU A 19 22.69 38.22 0.58
N ALA A 20 23.02 37.11 1.22
CA ALA A 20 22.30 35.85 1.05
C ALA A 20 20.82 36.05 1.39
N ILE A 21 19.93 35.61 0.50
CA ILE A 21 18.48 35.61 0.67
C ILE A 21 18.06 34.25 1.24
N THR A 22 17.00 34.24 2.06
CA THR A 22 16.39 33.01 2.56
C THR A 22 15.07 32.75 1.85
N HIS A 23 14.90 31.55 1.31
CA HIS A 23 13.69 31.06 0.68
C HIS A 23 13.06 29.95 1.54
N TYR A 24 11.74 29.97 1.69
CA TYR A 24 11.00 29.09 2.59
C TYR A 24 10.18 28.06 1.83
N VAL A 25 10.22 26.82 2.31
CA VAL A 25 9.47 25.68 1.75
C VAL A 25 8.66 25.00 2.85
N ASP A 26 7.35 24.92 2.68
CA ASP A 26 6.42 24.27 3.59
C ASP A 26 5.33 23.56 2.77
N ILE A 27 5.25 22.22 2.90
CA ILE A 27 4.27 21.41 2.17
C ILE A 27 2.82 21.78 2.52
N GLY A 28 2.59 22.33 3.72
CA GLY A 28 1.29 22.82 4.18
C GLY A 28 0.95 24.25 3.74
N SER A 29 1.82 24.92 2.98
CA SER A 29 1.59 26.30 2.56
C SER A 29 0.38 26.43 1.64
N THR A 30 -0.49 27.39 1.93
CA THR A 30 -1.69 27.70 1.13
C THR A 30 -1.58 28.99 0.32
N ASN A 31 -0.51 29.78 0.53
CA ASN A 31 -0.35 31.12 -0.03
C ASN A 31 1.05 31.31 -0.68
N ALA A 32 1.53 30.28 -1.37
CA ALA A 32 2.83 30.30 -2.02
C ALA A 32 2.98 31.51 -2.97
N SER A 33 3.99 32.35 -2.71
CA SER A 33 4.26 33.55 -3.51
C SER A 33 5.75 33.81 -3.60
N SER A 34 6.29 33.80 -4.82
CA SER A 34 7.69 34.14 -5.09
C SER A 34 8.00 35.57 -4.59
N PRO A 35 9.15 35.82 -3.93
CA PRO A 35 10.33 34.97 -3.82
C PRO A 35 10.33 34.01 -2.62
N TYR A 36 9.19 33.69 -2.00
CA TYR A 36 9.09 32.76 -0.86
C TYR A 36 9.96 33.21 0.32
N ASP A 37 9.91 34.50 0.68
CA ASP A 37 10.80 35.13 1.67
C ASP A 37 10.28 35.07 3.12
N SER A 38 9.16 34.38 3.37
CA SER A 38 8.67 34.04 4.70
C SER A 38 7.87 32.72 4.70
N TRP A 39 7.58 32.18 5.89
CA TRP A 39 6.74 30.99 6.04
C TRP A 39 5.33 31.20 5.46
N GLU A 40 4.76 32.41 5.56
CA GLU A 40 3.44 32.73 5.02
C GLU A 40 3.39 32.70 3.48
N THR A 41 4.53 32.95 2.82
CA THR A 41 4.67 32.95 1.36
C THR A 41 5.40 31.71 0.84
N ALA A 42 5.72 30.75 1.71
CA ALA A 42 6.51 29.57 1.40
C ALA A 42 5.94 28.77 0.22
N THR A 43 6.82 28.20 -0.60
CA THR A 43 6.39 27.28 -1.66
C THR A 43 6.17 25.87 -1.10
N THR A 44 5.32 25.07 -1.73
CA THR A 44 5.08 23.66 -1.33
C THR A 44 6.07 22.68 -1.96
N ASN A 45 6.85 23.14 -2.94
CA ASN A 45 7.78 22.30 -3.70
C ASN A 45 9.21 22.86 -3.57
N ILE A 46 10.16 22.02 -3.14
CA ILE A 46 11.56 22.42 -2.93
C ILE A 46 12.19 22.96 -4.21
N GLN A 47 11.90 22.36 -5.38
CA GLN A 47 12.46 22.79 -6.66
C GLN A 47 12.08 24.24 -7.01
N ASN A 48 10.86 24.69 -6.66
CA ASN A 48 10.44 26.07 -6.92
C ASN A 48 11.34 27.08 -6.19
N ALA A 49 11.78 26.77 -4.98
CA ALA A 49 12.72 27.61 -4.24
C ALA A 49 14.13 27.52 -4.83
N VAL A 50 14.56 26.32 -5.25
CA VAL A 50 15.85 26.11 -5.94
C VAL A 50 15.94 26.92 -7.23
N ASP A 51 14.88 26.97 -8.02
CA ASP A 51 14.85 27.64 -9.33
C ASP A 51 15.07 29.17 -9.24
N ILE A 52 14.68 29.79 -8.12
CA ILE A 52 14.81 31.23 -7.92
C ILE A 52 16.05 31.61 -7.09
N ALA A 53 16.63 30.65 -6.35
CA ALA A 53 17.74 30.89 -5.44
C ALA A 53 19.01 31.24 -6.23
N GLY A 54 19.63 32.38 -5.88
CA GLY A 54 20.95 32.76 -6.37
C GLY A 54 22.08 32.06 -5.60
N SER A 55 23.30 32.11 -6.12
CA SER A 55 24.46 31.56 -5.40
C SER A 55 24.62 32.22 -4.03
N ASN A 56 24.90 31.40 -3.02
CA ASN A 56 24.99 31.68 -1.59
C ASN A 56 23.65 31.87 -0.85
N ASP A 57 22.51 31.69 -1.52
CA ASP A 57 21.21 31.74 -0.85
C ASP A 57 20.95 30.48 -0.01
N LEU A 58 20.03 30.62 0.95
CA LEU A 58 19.60 29.57 1.87
C LEU A 58 18.15 29.20 1.57
N ILE A 59 17.87 27.91 1.43
CA ILE A 59 16.54 27.34 1.37
C ILE A 59 16.28 26.63 2.69
N VAL A 60 15.25 27.07 3.42
CA VAL A 60 14.81 26.41 4.67
C VAL A 60 13.52 25.65 4.43
N VAL A 61 13.51 24.39 4.86
CA VAL A 61 12.43 23.44 4.60
C VAL A 61 11.82 22.98 5.93
N ALA A 62 10.49 23.10 6.06
CA ALA A 62 9.74 22.64 7.22
C ALA A 62 9.70 21.10 7.30
N ALA A 63 9.23 20.57 8.43
CA ALA A 63 8.85 19.16 8.54
C ALA A 63 7.78 18.80 7.50
N GLY A 64 7.90 17.61 6.91
CA GLY A 64 6.99 17.14 5.88
C GLY A 64 7.57 15.99 5.07
N HIS A 65 6.69 15.29 4.36
CA HIS A 65 7.03 14.24 3.40
C HIS A 65 6.88 14.79 1.99
N TYR A 66 8.00 15.16 1.38
CA TYR A 66 8.08 15.78 0.07
C TYR A 66 8.26 14.71 -1.01
N MET A 67 7.14 14.19 -1.51
CA MET A 67 7.14 13.22 -2.61
C MET A 67 7.43 13.89 -3.95
N LEU A 68 8.43 13.37 -4.66
CA LEU A 68 8.96 13.98 -5.87
C LEU A 68 8.30 13.45 -7.14
N SER A 69 7.82 14.37 -7.97
CA SER A 69 7.45 14.07 -9.36
C SER A 69 8.66 14.08 -10.32
N SER A 70 9.78 14.67 -9.89
CA SER A 70 11.05 14.76 -10.62
C SER A 70 12.19 15.07 -9.64
N GLU A 71 13.44 14.81 -10.04
CA GLU A 71 14.61 15.11 -9.21
C GLU A 71 14.73 16.59 -8.84
N ILE A 72 15.28 16.87 -7.65
CA ILE A 72 15.65 18.22 -7.25
C ILE A 72 17.00 18.56 -7.89
N LEU A 73 16.97 19.41 -8.92
CA LEU A 73 18.14 19.82 -9.69
C LEU A 73 18.73 21.12 -9.12
N VAL A 74 19.89 21.00 -8.47
CA VAL A 74 20.60 22.12 -7.83
C VAL A 74 21.72 22.63 -8.73
N THR A 75 21.52 23.77 -9.37
CA THR A 75 22.48 24.34 -10.33
C THR A 75 23.34 25.48 -9.77
N ASN A 76 23.02 25.99 -8.58
CA ASN A 76 23.71 27.08 -7.93
C ASN A 76 24.37 26.61 -6.62
N ASP A 77 25.42 27.31 -6.18
CA ASP A 77 26.04 27.06 -4.87
C ASP A 77 25.14 27.59 -3.76
N ILE A 78 24.15 26.78 -3.36
CA ILE A 78 23.14 27.12 -2.34
C ILE A 78 23.17 26.14 -1.17
N VAL A 79 22.57 26.53 -0.05
CA VAL A 79 22.33 25.65 1.10
C VAL A 79 20.86 25.29 1.15
N ILE A 80 20.54 23.99 1.24
CA ILE A 80 19.19 23.47 1.47
C ILE A 80 19.20 22.81 2.85
N GLN A 81 18.37 23.30 3.76
CA GLN A 81 18.40 22.90 5.16
C GLN A 81 17.00 22.60 5.68
N SER A 82 16.84 21.43 6.31
CA SER A 82 15.67 21.16 7.14
C SER A 82 15.79 21.91 8.48
N ILE A 83 14.69 22.53 8.92
CA ILE A 83 14.63 23.12 10.26
C ILE A 83 14.25 22.12 11.36
N ASN A 84 13.85 20.90 10.98
CA ASN A 84 13.35 19.87 11.90
C ASN A 84 14.20 18.58 11.93
N GLY A 85 15.23 18.50 11.09
CA GLY A 85 16.14 17.36 11.02
C GLY A 85 15.56 16.18 10.22
N PRO A 86 16.38 15.13 10.05
CA PRO A 86 16.07 14.05 9.10
C PRO A 86 14.87 13.21 9.53
N ASP A 87 14.61 13.08 10.83
CA ASP A 87 13.48 12.31 11.37
C ASP A 87 12.10 12.84 10.92
N LEU A 88 12.01 14.13 10.55
CA LEU A 88 10.74 14.81 10.27
C LEU A 88 10.68 15.45 8.88
N THR A 89 11.79 15.53 8.15
CA THR A 89 11.83 16.11 6.80
C THR A 89 12.34 15.07 5.80
N ILE A 90 11.40 14.48 5.09
CA ILE A 90 11.64 13.36 4.16
C ILE A 90 11.51 13.87 2.73
N VAL A 91 12.53 13.61 1.92
CA VAL A 91 12.51 13.79 0.46
C VAL A 91 12.45 12.41 -0.18
N ASP A 92 11.34 12.14 -0.86
CA ASP A 92 11.01 10.79 -1.34
C ASP A 92 10.93 10.76 -2.86
N GLY A 93 11.80 9.97 -3.50
CA GLY A 93 11.87 9.81 -4.96
C GLY A 93 10.74 8.97 -5.58
N GLY A 94 9.87 8.37 -4.76
CA GLY A 94 8.72 7.57 -5.19
C GLY A 94 9.09 6.29 -5.95
N GLY A 95 10.33 5.81 -5.80
CA GLY A 95 10.86 4.65 -6.52
C GLY A 95 11.10 4.87 -8.02
N SER A 96 10.92 6.09 -8.52
CA SER A 96 11.00 6.41 -9.95
C SER A 96 11.94 7.58 -10.27
N ASN A 97 12.25 8.42 -9.30
CA ASN A 97 13.06 9.62 -9.49
C ASN A 97 14.28 9.60 -8.57
N ARG A 98 15.41 10.12 -9.06
CA ARG A 98 16.51 10.51 -8.18
C ARG A 98 16.02 11.59 -7.23
N CYS A 99 16.47 11.59 -5.97
CA CYS A 99 16.05 12.64 -5.04
C CYS A 99 16.77 13.97 -5.30
N PHE A 100 18.11 13.96 -5.29
CA PHE A 100 18.92 15.17 -5.50
C PHE A 100 19.94 14.98 -6.62
N ASN A 101 19.95 15.94 -7.55
CA ASN A 101 21.01 16.11 -8.54
C ASN A 101 21.78 17.41 -8.24
N LEU A 102 22.93 17.25 -7.60
CA LEU A 102 23.80 18.33 -7.13
C LEU A 102 24.76 18.76 -8.25
N GLY A 103 24.23 19.55 -9.17
CA GLY A 103 24.94 20.04 -10.35
C GLY A 103 25.96 21.16 -10.08
N SER A 104 26.03 21.68 -8.86
CA SER A 104 26.97 22.74 -8.45
C SER A 104 28.04 22.23 -7.49
N THR A 105 29.24 22.80 -7.56
CA THR A 105 30.42 22.31 -6.84
C THR A 105 30.50 22.71 -5.36
N ALA A 106 29.69 23.65 -4.88
CA ALA A 106 29.72 24.08 -3.48
C ALA A 106 28.32 24.19 -2.86
N CYS A 107 27.37 23.37 -3.34
CA CYS A 107 26.05 23.26 -2.73
C CYS A 107 26.09 22.34 -1.49
N MET A 108 25.15 22.54 -0.57
CA MET A 108 25.02 21.78 0.66
C MET A 108 23.58 21.35 0.91
N VAL A 109 23.39 20.10 1.33
CA VAL A 109 22.12 19.54 1.79
C VAL A 109 22.27 19.10 3.25
N GLU A 110 21.41 19.62 4.12
CA GLU A 110 21.49 19.38 5.57
C GLU A 110 20.16 18.93 6.17
N GLY A 111 20.20 17.83 6.93
CA GLY A 111 19.10 17.47 7.84
C GLY A 111 17.92 16.77 7.18
N PHE A 112 18.12 16.03 6.10
CA PHE A 112 17.03 15.34 5.38
C PHE A 112 17.13 13.83 5.49
N THR A 113 15.98 13.17 5.59
CA THR A 113 15.87 11.79 5.11
C THR A 113 15.68 11.83 3.60
N ILE A 114 16.51 11.11 2.85
CA ILE A 114 16.53 11.02 1.39
C ILE A 114 16.24 9.56 1.05
N SER A 115 15.03 9.28 0.58
CA SER A 115 14.56 7.90 0.46
C SER A 115 13.86 7.58 -0.85
N ASN A 116 13.79 6.28 -1.16
CA ASN A 116 13.10 5.74 -2.34
C ASN A 116 13.51 6.42 -3.66
N GLY A 117 14.74 6.91 -3.73
CA GLY A 117 15.32 7.47 -4.95
C GLY A 117 15.65 6.37 -5.94
N TYR A 118 15.35 6.58 -7.22
CA TYR A 118 15.68 5.65 -8.30
C TYR A 118 16.32 6.36 -9.49
N HIS A 119 17.42 5.82 -9.99
CA HIS A 119 17.97 6.23 -11.28
C HIS A 119 18.49 5.03 -12.07
N ALA A 120 18.18 4.98 -13.36
CA ALA A 120 18.51 3.84 -14.22
C ALA A 120 20.01 3.61 -14.47
N ILE A 121 20.85 4.60 -14.12
CA ILE A 121 22.31 4.54 -14.25
C ILE A 121 22.90 4.79 -12.86
N ASP A 122 23.26 6.03 -12.54
CA ASP A 122 24.00 6.31 -11.32
C ASP A 122 23.23 7.16 -10.29
N GLY A 123 23.60 7.02 -9.01
CA GLY A 123 23.20 7.95 -7.95
C GLY A 123 21.70 7.93 -7.70
N GLY A 124 21.18 6.85 -7.11
CA GLY A 124 19.75 6.65 -6.89
C GLY A 124 19.16 7.71 -5.95
N GLY A 125 19.79 7.91 -4.79
CA GLY A 125 19.40 8.96 -3.86
C GLY A 125 19.98 10.31 -4.28
N VAL A 126 21.30 10.39 -4.36
CA VAL A 126 22.03 11.63 -4.61
C VAL A 126 23.16 11.40 -5.61
N ASP A 127 23.20 12.21 -6.68
CA ASP A 127 24.36 12.31 -7.57
C ASP A 127 24.87 13.75 -7.56
N ALA A 128 26.19 13.91 -7.61
CA ALA A 128 26.84 15.22 -7.66
C ALA A 128 27.89 15.27 -8.77
N LEU A 129 28.12 16.50 -9.25
CA LEU A 129 29.11 16.72 -10.31
C LEU A 129 30.55 16.41 -9.83
N THR A 130 30.88 16.80 -8.60
CA THR A 130 32.18 16.60 -7.96
C THR A 130 32.01 16.31 -6.47
N ALA A 131 33.01 15.67 -5.85
CA ALA A 131 33.08 15.36 -4.41
C ALA A 131 33.11 16.59 -3.47
N ASP A 132 32.88 17.79 -4.01
CA ASP A 132 32.87 19.05 -3.27
C ASP A 132 31.46 19.42 -2.77
N ALA A 133 30.40 18.81 -3.32
CA ALA A 133 29.05 18.94 -2.79
C ALA A 133 28.95 18.25 -1.42
N VAL A 134 28.29 18.90 -0.46
CA VAL A 134 28.28 18.47 0.95
C VAL A 134 26.91 17.94 1.35
N LEU A 135 26.89 16.76 1.97
CA LEU A 135 25.75 16.29 2.75
C LEU A 135 26.14 16.24 4.22
N THR A 136 25.27 16.75 5.09
CA THR A 136 25.52 16.75 6.53
C THR A 136 24.26 16.41 7.32
N ASN A 137 24.41 15.54 8.32
CA ASN A 137 23.28 15.13 9.17
C ASN A 137 22.06 14.62 8.35
N CYS A 138 22.33 13.87 7.28
CA CYS A 138 21.30 13.29 6.43
C CYS A 138 21.19 11.77 6.64
N VAL A 139 20.00 11.23 6.39
CA VAL A 139 19.73 9.79 6.34
C VAL A 139 19.41 9.42 4.90
N ILE A 140 20.30 8.70 4.22
CA ILE A 140 20.14 8.29 2.83
C ILE A 140 19.79 6.79 2.82
N VAL A 141 18.52 6.48 2.56
CA VAL A 141 17.97 5.14 2.81
C VAL A 141 17.09 4.60 1.70
N ALA A 142 17.17 3.30 1.40
CA ALA A 142 16.28 2.64 0.44
C ALA A 142 16.31 3.26 -0.97
N ASN A 143 17.47 3.74 -1.42
CA ASN A 143 17.65 4.26 -2.77
C ASN A 143 18.31 3.22 -3.68
N VAL A 144 18.00 3.29 -4.98
CA VAL A 144 18.40 2.31 -5.98
C VAL A 144 19.02 2.98 -7.21
N ALA A 145 20.21 2.51 -7.60
CA ALA A 145 20.87 2.88 -8.85
C ALA A 145 21.03 1.65 -9.75
N GLY A 146 20.80 1.81 -11.06
CA GLY A 146 20.99 0.73 -12.04
C GLY A 146 22.43 0.27 -12.18
N ASP A 147 23.39 1.18 -12.04
CA ASP A 147 24.83 0.97 -12.17
C ASP A 147 25.53 1.31 -10.84
N ASP A 148 25.94 2.56 -10.59
CA ASP A 148 26.78 2.92 -9.44
C ASP A 148 26.10 3.85 -8.41
N GLY A 149 26.46 3.68 -7.13
CA GLY A 149 26.13 4.65 -6.08
C GLY A 149 24.65 4.66 -5.72
N GLY A 150 24.13 3.54 -5.18
CA GLY A 150 22.72 3.40 -4.83
C GLY A 150 22.21 4.54 -3.95
N GLY A 151 22.94 4.80 -2.86
CA GLY A 151 22.68 5.93 -1.97
C GLY A 151 23.23 7.25 -2.51
N VAL A 152 24.56 7.38 -2.51
CA VAL A 152 25.26 8.64 -2.80
C VAL A 152 26.44 8.45 -3.75
N ARG A 153 26.57 9.37 -4.70
CA ARG A 153 27.69 9.45 -5.64
C ARG A 153 28.38 10.82 -5.63
N ARG A 154 29.72 10.79 -5.58
CA ARG A 154 30.62 11.96 -5.68
C ARG A 154 30.29 13.10 -4.72
N CYS A 155 30.14 12.83 -3.43
CA CYS A 155 29.88 13.86 -2.43
C CYS A 155 30.94 13.86 -1.31
N THR A 156 30.87 14.82 -0.39
CA THR A 156 31.51 14.72 0.93
C THR A 156 30.42 14.68 2.00
N LEU A 157 30.42 13.63 2.82
CA LEU A 157 29.42 13.36 3.84
C LEU A 157 29.99 13.60 5.24
N PHE A 158 29.21 14.29 6.06
CA PHE A 158 29.49 14.49 7.49
C PHE A 158 28.33 13.99 8.34
N ASP A 159 28.61 13.15 9.32
CA ASP A 159 27.62 12.69 10.31
C ASP A 159 26.32 12.18 9.64
N CYS A 160 26.45 11.47 8.50
CA CYS A 160 25.33 10.93 7.73
C CYS A 160 25.15 9.43 7.97
N ILE A 161 23.93 8.94 7.79
CA ILE A 161 23.61 7.51 7.73
C ILE A 161 23.30 7.17 6.27
N VAL A 162 23.98 6.15 5.73
CA VAL A 162 23.74 5.61 4.38
C VAL A 162 23.37 4.15 4.52
N ALA A 163 22.07 3.86 4.45
CA ALA A 163 21.55 2.55 4.85
C ALA A 163 20.64 1.91 3.79
N ASP A 164 20.68 0.58 3.66
CA ASP A 164 19.67 -0.16 2.88
C ASP A 164 19.56 0.31 1.41
N ASN A 165 20.66 0.81 0.81
CA ASN A 165 20.69 1.24 -0.59
C ASN A 165 21.26 0.16 -1.51
N GLN A 166 20.89 0.21 -2.78
CA GLN A 166 21.25 -0.79 -3.77
C GLN A 166 21.84 -0.19 -5.04
N ALA A 167 22.94 -0.78 -5.53
CA ALA A 167 23.54 -0.50 -6.83
C ALA A 167 23.65 -1.78 -7.66
N GLY A 168 23.41 -1.70 -8.97
CA GLY A 168 23.56 -2.87 -9.86
C GLY A 168 25.01 -3.28 -10.10
N ASP A 169 25.96 -2.34 -9.99
CA ASP A 169 27.39 -2.58 -10.22
C ASP A 169 28.22 -2.22 -8.97
N MET A 170 28.48 -0.94 -8.70
CA MET A 170 29.45 -0.55 -7.65
C MET A 170 28.93 0.45 -6.61
N GLY A 171 29.42 0.32 -5.37
CA GLY A 171 29.16 1.30 -4.31
C GLY A 171 27.70 1.33 -3.90
N GLY A 172 27.19 0.22 -3.35
CA GLY A 172 25.77 0.06 -2.99
C GLY A 172 25.26 1.23 -2.16
N GLY A 173 26.00 1.59 -1.11
CA GLY A 173 25.77 2.80 -0.34
C GLY A 173 26.41 4.02 -0.96
N VAL A 174 27.74 3.97 -1.12
CA VAL A 174 28.55 5.14 -1.45
C VAL A 174 29.54 4.86 -2.58
N PHE A 175 29.54 5.74 -3.58
CA PHE A 175 30.49 5.70 -4.69
C PHE A 175 31.26 7.02 -4.82
N TYR A 176 32.60 6.95 -4.87
CA TYR A 176 33.50 8.07 -5.18
C TYR A 176 33.35 9.31 -4.26
N SER A 177 32.95 9.09 -3.01
CA SER A 177 32.67 10.15 -2.03
C SER A 177 33.66 10.14 -0.87
N ASN A 178 33.71 11.20 -0.06
CA ASN A 178 34.47 11.24 1.19
C ASN A 178 33.51 11.16 2.39
N LEU A 179 33.93 10.53 3.48
CA LEU A 179 33.08 10.35 4.66
C LEU A 179 33.83 10.72 5.94
N GLU A 180 33.15 11.44 6.83
CA GLU A 180 33.60 11.70 8.19
C GLU A 180 32.44 11.52 9.17
N GLY A 181 32.62 10.67 10.19
CA GLY A 181 31.59 10.44 11.21
C GLY A 181 30.33 9.72 10.70
N CYS A 182 30.39 9.09 9.53
CA CYS A 182 29.22 8.50 8.88
C CYS A 182 29.02 7.03 9.24
N SER A 183 27.78 6.57 9.16
CA SER A 183 27.44 5.14 9.20
C SER A 183 27.01 4.65 7.82
N VAL A 184 27.55 3.53 7.36
CA VAL A 184 27.24 2.90 6.07
C VAL A 184 26.81 1.46 6.34
N GLU A 185 25.51 1.20 6.23
CA GLU A 185 24.88 0.01 6.79
C GLU A 185 24.01 -0.75 5.79
N ARG A 186 24.10 -2.09 5.73
CA ARG A 186 23.13 -2.92 4.98
C ARG A 186 22.95 -2.53 3.52
N ASN A 187 23.97 -1.99 2.87
CA ASN A 187 23.90 -1.66 1.46
C ASN A 187 24.35 -2.83 0.59
N PHE A 188 23.84 -2.88 -0.64
CA PHE A 188 24.11 -3.96 -1.58
C PHE A 188 24.67 -3.44 -2.91
N ALA A 189 25.72 -4.08 -3.42
CA ALA A 189 26.24 -3.85 -4.77
C ALA A 189 26.37 -5.15 -5.57
N GLY A 190 25.95 -5.15 -6.84
CA GLY A 190 26.03 -6.34 -7.70
C GLY A 190 27.46 -6.80 -8.04
N ASP A 191 28.48 -5.94 -7.98
CA ASP A 191 29.87 -6.28 -8.30
C ASP A 191 30.87 -5.85 -7.20
N HIS A 192 31.08 -4.55 -6.97
CA HIS A 192 32.17 -4.08 -6.08
C HIS A 192 31.74 -3.05 -5.05
N GLY A 193 32.26 -3.16 -3.82
CA GLY A 193 32.04 -2.13 -2.80
C GLY A 193 30.59 -2.13 -2.31
N GLY A 194 30.18 -3.18 -1.61
CA GLY A 194 28.80 -3.32 -1.11
C GLY A 194 28.37 -2.10 -0.32
N GLY A 195 29.18 -1.69 0.66
CA GLY A 195 29.03 -0.44 1.39
C GLY A 195 29.61 0.73 0.60
N ILE A 196 30.92 0.71 0.42
CA ILE A 196 31.68 1.85 -0.12
C ILE A 196 32.62 1.42 -1.25
N HIS A 197 32.55 2.15 -2.36
CA HIS A 197 33.56 2.11 -3.42
C HIS A 197 34.24 3.46 -3.58
N PHE A 198 35.53 3.50 -3.27
CA PHE A 198 36.35 4.70 -3.36
C PHE A 198 37.14 4.83 -4.66
N GLY A 199 37.29 6.06 -5.14
CA GLY A 199 38.43 6.43 -5.97
C GLY A 199 39.71 6.46 -5.13
N SER A 200 40.88 6.42 -5.78
CA SER A 200 42.16 6.30 -5.07
C SER A 200 42.51 7.45 -4.11
N ALA A 201 41.84 8.60 -4.23
CA ALA A 201 42.05 9.78 -3.39
C ALA A 201 40.96 9.95 -2.31
N ASN A 202 39.92 9.13 -2.33
CA ASN A 202 38.81 9.23 -1.38
C ASN A 202 39.15 8.56 -0.05
N TYR A 203 38.43 8.98 0.99
CA TYR A 203 38.65 8.50 2.35
C TYR A 203 37.39 8.40 3.19
N ALA A 204 37.44 7.52 4.20
CA ALA A 204 36.52 7.49 5.34
C ALA A 204 37.30 7.70 6.64
N THR A 205 36.76 8.49 7.56
CA THR A 205 37.35 8.71 8.90
C THR A 205 36.28 8.63 9.97
N ASN A 206 36.55 7.92 11.07
CA ASN A 206 35.60 7.77 12.19
C ASN A 206 34.22 7.25 11.73
N CYS A 207 34.21 6.32 10.77
CA CYS A 207 32.99 5.78 10.20
C CYS A 207 32.67 4.40 10.76
N ILE A 208 31.41 4.00 10.63
CA ILE A 208 30.95 2.63 10.86
C ILE A 208 30.54 2.08 9.49
N VAL A 209 31.08 0.93 9.11
CA VAL A 209 30.78 0.25 7.84
C VAL A 209 30.37 -1.18 8.16
N ILE A 210 29.07 -1.44 8.17
CA ILE A 210 28.53 -2.67 8.77
C ILE A 210 27.45 -3.34 7.94
N ASP A 211 27.43 -4.67 7.96
CA ASP A 211 26.37 -5.48 7.32
C ASP A 211 26.18 -5.23 5.82
N ASN A 212 27.18 -4.70 5.11
CA ASN A 212 27.08 -4.45 3.67
C ASN A 212 27.49 -5.69 2.88
N GLU A 213 26.89 -5.87 1.70
CA GLU A 213 27.09 -7.05 0.88
C GLU A 213 27.39 -6.73 -0.58
N THR A 214 28.27 -7.53 -1.18
CA THR A 214 28.49 -7.52 -2.63
C THR A 214 28.77 -8.92 -3.17
N LEU A 215 28.47 -9.15 -4.45
CA LEU A 215 28.72 -10.45 -5.08
C LEU A 215 30.17 -10.65 -5.54
N ALA A 216 30.97 -9.58 -5.69
CA ALA A 216 32.39 -9.70 -6.01
C ALA A 216 33.31 -9.21 -4.89
N ASN A 217 33.89 -8.01 -4.97
CA ASN A 217 35.01 -7.64 -4.08
C ASN A 217 34.75 -6.40 -3.21
N GLY A 218 35.19 -6.47 -1.95
CA GLY A 218 35.09 -5.38 -0.98
C GLY A 218 33.68 -5.23 -0.44
N GLY A 219 33.27 -6.11 0.47
CA GLY A 219 31.91 -6.09 1.04
C GLY A 219 31.63 -4.78 1.76
N GLY A 220 32.51 -4.42 2.71
CA GLY A 220 32.46 -3.14 3.39
C GLY A 220 33.06 -2.03 2.53
N VAL A 221 34.36 -2.15 2.24
CA VAL A 221 35.13 -1.09 1.55
C VAL A 221 35.95 -1.63 0.39
N LYS A 222 35.82 -0.99 -0.77
CA LYS A 222 36.69 -1.19 -1.93
C LYS A 222 37.54 0.06 -2.16
N ASN A 223 38.87 -0.13 -2.22
CA ASN A 223 39.87 0.90 -2.53
C ASN A 223 39.93 2.04 -1.47
N GLY A 224 40.68 3.12 -1.75
CA GLY A 224 40.73 4.32 -0.91
C GLY A 224 41.48 4.15 0.41
N THR A 225 41.27 5.08 1.33
CA THR A 225 41.89 5.07 2.66
C THR A 225 40.85 5.19 3.77
N VAL A 226 40.92 4.33 4.77
CA VAL A 226 40.02 4.33 5.93
C VAL A 226 40.82 4.56 7.21
N HIS A 227 40.38 5.51 8.03
CA HIS A 227 41.01 5.88 9.29
C HIS A 227 40.04 5.70 10.46
N ASN A 228 40.51 5.11 11.55
CA ASN A 228 39.83 5.08 12.86
C ASN A 228 38.35 4.66 12.75
N SER A 229 38.07 3.65 11.93
CA SER A 229 36.70 3.25 11.60
C SER A 229 36.45 1.80 11.99
N THR A 230 35.18 1.46 12.16
CA THR A 230 34.74 0.08 12.36
C THR A 230 34.28 -0.50 11.02
N ILE A 231 34.79 -1.68 10.65
CA ILE A 231 34.39 -2.42 9.45
C ILE A 231 33.95 -3.81 9.88
N ALA A 232 32.65 -4.07 9.96
CA ALA A 232 32.15 -5.29 10.58
C ALA A 232 31.06 -5.99 9.81
N ARG A 233 31.00 -7.32 9.91
CA ARG A 233 29.90 -8.15 9.37
C ARG A 233 29.57 -7.93 7.89
N ASN A 234 30.51 -7.40 7.12
CA ASN A 234 30.32 -7.22 5.69
C ASN A 234 30.63 -8.52 4.95
N LYS A 235 30.01 -8.69 3.78
CA LYS A 235 30.08 -9.93 3.00
C LYS A 235 30.50 -9.67 1.55
N ALA A 236 31.38 -10.52 1.02
CA ALA A 236 31.84 -10.45 -0.36
C ALA A 236 32.25 -11.83 -0.91
N ALA A 237 32.60 -11.91 -2.19
CA ALA A 237 33.40 -13.02 -2.68
C ALA A 237 34.87 -12.90 -2.28
N ARG A 238 35.42 -11.67 -2.26
CA ARG A 238 36.77 -11.40 -1.73
C ARG A 238 36.82 -10.09 -0.96
N GLY A 239 37.60 -10.06 0.11
CA GLY A 239 37.72 -8.86 0.94
C GLY A 239 36.39 -8.54 1.61
N GLY A 240 35.89 -9.45 2.45
CA GLY A 240 34.61 -9.29 3.14
C GLY A 240 34.52 -7.93 3.82
N GLY A 241 35.51 -7.60 4.66
CA GLY A 241 35.63 -6.27 5.25
C GLY A 241 36.15 -5.24 4.26
N ALA A 242 37.34 -5.44 3.71
CA ALA A 242 37.92 -4.52 2.74
C ALA A 242 38.77 -5.18 1.65
N ASP A 243 38.81 -4.55 0.48
CA ASP A 243 39.61 -4.99 -0.67
C ASP A 243 40.37 -3.82 -1.33
N PHE A 244 41.67 -4.00 -1.59
CA PHE A 244 42.58 -2.98 -2.17
C PHE A 244 42.61 -1.62 -1.43
N ALA A 245 42.24 -1.59 -0.15
CA ALA A 245 42.21 -0.37 0.65
C ALA A 245 43.50 -0.15 1.46
N THR A 246 43.68 1.06 1.97
CA THR A 246 44.61 1.35 3.06
C THR A 246 43.84 1.58 4.35
N LEU A 247 44.06 0.73 5.35
CA LEU A 247 43.34 0.74 6.62
C LEU A 247 44.27 1.19 7.73
N GLN A 248 43.83 2.15 8.53
CA GLN A 248 44.63 2.76 9.60
C GLN A 248 43.79 2.92 10.86
N GLY A 249 44.21 2.39 12.01
CA GLY A 249 43.45 2.56 13.25
C GLY A 249 42.09 1.86 13.25
N CYS A 250 41.85 0.89 12.35
CA CYS A 250 40.53 0.32 12.15
C CYS A 250 40.29 -0.95 12.98
N SER A 251 39.06 -1.12 13.45
CA SER A 251 38.55 -2.36 14.05
C SER A 251 37.77 -3.13 12.99
N ILE A 252 38.19 -4.35 12.68
CA ILE A 252 37.73 -5.13 11.53
C ILE A 252 37.33 -6.54 12.00
N TYR A 253 36.03 -6.83 12.04
CA TYR A 253 35.57 -8.11 12.62
C TYR A 253 34.28 -8.67 12.05
N GLY A 254 34.08 -9.99 12.19
CA GLY A 254 32.85 -10.66 11.76
C GLY A 254 32.61 -10.64 10.25
N ASN A 255 33.55 -10.15 9.44
CA ASN A 255 33.37 -10.05 8.00
C ASN A 255 33.58 -11.42 7.33
N THR A 256 32.83 -11.68 6.26
CA THR A 256 32.83 -12.98 5.57
C THR A 256 33.17 -12.84 4.09
N ALA A 257 33.98 -13.77 3.58
CA ALA A 257 34.27 -13.89 2.17
C ALA A 257 34.06 -15.33 1.68
N THR A 258 33.35 -15.54 0.57
CA THR A 258 33.20 -16.90 0.02
C THR A 258 34.48 -17.43 -0.62
N GLY A 259 35.40 -16.53 -1.00
CA GLY A 259 36.74 -16.82 -1.48
C GLY A 259 37.81 -16.33 -0.50
N ASP A 260 38.39 -15.16 -0.76
CA ASP A 260 39.69 -14.77 -0.21
C ASP A 260 39.61 -13.55 0.73
N GLY A 261 40.33 -13.56 1.84
CA GLY A 261 40.54 -12.38 2.69
C GLY A 261 39.27 -11.93 3.40
N GLY A 262 38.88 -12.61 4.47
CA GLY A 262 37.63 -12.34 5.18
C GLY A 262 37.61 -10.92 5.76
N GLY A 263 38.65 -10.57 6.50
CA GLY A 263 38.85 -9.21 7.02
C GLY A 263 39.37 -8.26 5.95
N ALA A 264 40.51 -8.59 5.33
CA ALA A 264 41.16 -7.74 4.35
C ALA A 264 41.82 -8.52 3.19
N ASN A 265 41.59 -8.08 1.95
CA ASN A 265 42.20 -8.64 0.74
C ASN A 265 43.04 -7.57 0.02
N ASN A 266 44.31 -7.85 -0.25
CA ASN A 266 45.23 -6.93 -0.94
C ASN A 266 45.31 -5.52 -0.34
N CYS A 267 45.05 -5.39 0.97
CA CYS A 267 45.07 -4.13 1.69
C CYS A 267 46.44 -3.82 2.28
N ASN A 268 46.70 -2.55 2.58
CA ASN A 268 47.76 -2.17 3.51
C ASN A 268 47.14 -1.84 4.86
N VAL A 269 47.66 -2.41 5.95
CA VAL A 269 47.04 -2.30 7.28
C VAL A 269 48.02 -1.73 8.30
N TYR A 270 47.57 -0.73 9.07
CA TYR A 270 48.41 -0.04 10.04
C TYR A 270 47.63 0.18 11.33
N SER A 271 48.15 -0.32 12.45
CA SER A 271 47.54 -0.16 13.76
C SER A 271 46.06 -0.57 13.74
N CYS A 272 45.75 -1.75 13.18
CA CYS A 272 44.38 -2.26 13.07
C CYS A 272 44.19 -3.48 13.98
N THR A 273 42.95 -3.81 14.30
CA THR A 273 42.58 -5.07 14.96
C THR A 273 41.66 -5.85 14.02
N ILE A 274 42.10 -7.04 13.59
CA ILE A 274 41.43 -7.90 12.60
C ILE A 274 41.11 -9.25 13.26
N VAL A 275 39.86 -9.48 13.62
CA VAL A 275 39.47 -10.64 14.44
C VAL A 275 38.11 -11.21 14.02
N ASP A 276 37.85 -12.49 14.24
CA ASP A 276 36.56 -13.15 13.90
C ASP A 276 36.10 -13.01 12.44
N ASN A 277 37.02 -12.81 11.51
CA ASN A 277 36.66 -12.78 10.10
C ASN A 277 36.80 -14.18 9.50
N GLN A 278 35.99 -14.47 8.49
CA GLN A 278 35.95 -15.79 7.85
C GLN A 278 36.14 -15.68 6.35
N ALA A 279 36.94 -16.58 5.78
CA ALA A 279 37.05 -16.76 4.35
C ALA A 279 37.26 -18.22 3.97
N TYR A 280 37.18 -18.55 2.68
CA TYR A 280 37.75 -19.82 2.21
C TYR A 280 39.26 -19.84 2.43
N ASP A 281 39.95 -18.76 2.08
CA ASP A 281 41.40 -18.59 2.23
C ASP A 281 41.78 -17.27 2.90
N GLY A 282 42.67 -17.33 3.91
CA GLY A 282 43.16 -16.16 4.64
C GLY A 282 42.05 -15.41 5.37
N GLY A 283 41.52 -16.01 6.44
CA GLY A 283 40.34 -15.50 7.15
C GLY A 283 40.51 -14.06 7.62
N GLY A 284 41.68 -13.72 8.16
CA GLY A 284 41.99 -12.37 8.61
C GLY A 284 42.48 -11.50 7.45
N LEU A 285 43.60 -11.91 6.86
CA LEU A 285 44.27 -11.15 5.83
C LEU A 285 44.78 -12.06 4.71
N LEU A 286 44.54 -11.66 3.46
CA LEU A 286 45.14 -12.29 2.30
C LEU A 286 45.82 -11.25 1.40
N ASP A 287 47.01 -11.58 0.92
CA ASP A 287 47.69 -10.78 -0.09
C ASP A 287 48.16 -11.64 -1.28
N ALA A 288 47.75 -11.22 -2.48
CA ALA A 288 48.12 -11.84 -3.74
C ALA A 288 49.02 -10.91 -4.59
N ARG A 289 49.58 -9.84 -4.05
CA ARG A 289 50.46 -8.93 -4.79
C ARG A 289 51.89 -9.45 -4.80
N VAL A 290 52.65 -9.08 -5.84
CA VAL A 290 54.03 -9.55 -6.07
C VAL A 290 55.08 -8.69 -5.31
N SER A 291 54.67 -7.58 -4.68
CA SER A 291 55.49 -6.78 -3.75
C SER A 291 54.66 -5.64 -3.16
N GLY A 292 55.11 -5.10 -2.02
CA GLY A 292 54.59 -3.83 -1.49
C GLY A 292 53.50 -3.94 -0.41
N PHE A 293 53.16 -5.15 0.03
CA PHE A 293 52.29 -5.36 1.17
C PHE A 293 52.95 -4.88 2.48
N MET A 294 52.16 -4.19 3.32
CA MET A 294 52.59 -3.66 4.61
C MET A 294 51.53 -3.93 5.68
N ALA A 295 51.96 -4.53 6.79
CA ALA A 295 51.16 -4.69 8.00
C ALA A 295 51.97 -4.28 9.23
N PHE A 296 51.63 -3.14 9.83
CA PHE A 296 52.34 -2.61 11.00
C PHE A 296 51.40 -2.46 12.18
N ASN A 297 51.91 -2.76 13.37
CA ASN A 297 51.20 -2.69 14.64
C ASN A 297 49.81 -3.30 14.59
N THR A 298 49.59 -4.38 13.83
CA THR A 298 48.24 -4.91 13.59
C THR A 298 48.03 -6.19 14.38
N ILE A 299 46.87 -6.32 15.04
CA ILE A 299 46.41 -7.59 15.60
C ILE A 299 45.65 -8.32 14.51
N ILE A 300 46.01 -9.57 14.26
CA ILE A 300 45.28 -10.49 13.39
C ILE A 300 45.11 -11.74 14.25
N PHE A 301 43.91 -12.03 14.74
CA PHE A 301 43.73 -13.16 15.67
C PHE A 301 42.34 -13.78 15.62
N GLY A 302 42.25 -15.11 15.72
CA GLY A 302 40.96 -15.81 15.82
C GLY A 302 40.10 -15.72 14.56
N ASN A 303 40.74 -15.50 13.40
CA ASN A 303 40.08 -15.52 12.10
C ASN A 303 40.07 -16.96 11.54
N VAL A 304 39.10 -17.27 10.69
CA VAL A 304 38.85 -18.64 10.21
C VAL A 304 39.04 -18.73 8.70
N ALA A 305 39.86 -19.68 8.26
CA ALA A 305 39.92 -20.12 6.87
C ALA A 305 39.25 -21.50 6.73
N LEU A 306 38.36 -21.64 5.74
CA LEU A 306 37.58 -22.86 5.51
C LEU A 306 38.32 -23.91 4.66
N SER A 307 39.44 -23.56 4.04
CA SER A 307 40.27 -24.49 3.26
C SER A 307 40.95 -25.60 4.10
N GLY A 308 40.78 -25.57 5.42
CA GLY A 308 41.25 -26.61 6.35
C GLY A 308 42.62 -26.31 6.97
N GLU A 309 43.30 -25.27 6.51
CA GLU A 309 44.45 -24.66 7.18
C GLU A 309 43.90 -23.50 8.03
N LEU A 310 44.18 -23.48 9.35
CA LEU A 310 43.80 -22.35 10.21
C LEU A 310 44.71 -21.15 9.90
N ASP A 311 44.49 -20.53 8.75
CA ASP A 311 45.31 -19.43 8.24
C ASP A 311 44.64 -18.07 8.49
N GLU A 312 45.14 -17.36 9.48
CA GLU A 312 44.89 -15.95 9.75
C GLU A 312 45.50 -15.05 8.66
N VAL A 313 46.66 -15.43 8.11
CA VAL A 313 47.38 -14.67 7.07
C VAL A 313 47.85 -15.59 5.94
N LYS A 314 47.45 -15.29 4.68
CA LYS A 314 47.84 -16.09 3.49
C LYS A 314 48.51 -15.26 2.38
N PHE A 315 49.52 -15.86 1.73
CA PHE A 315 50.21 -15.29 0.55
C PHE A 315 50.15 -16.23 -0.65
N LEU A 316 49.61 -15.77 -1.79
CA LEU A 316 49.39 -16.64 -2.96
C LEU A 316 50.54 -16.65 -3.99
N ASN A 317 51.35 -15.59 -4.07
CA ASN A 317 52.36 -15.43 -5.13
C ASN A 317 53.79 -15.82 -4.74
N GLY A 318 53.95 -16.71 -3.76
CA GLY A 318 55.27 -17.18 -3.32
C GLY A 318 56.06 -16.13 -2.54
N GLU A 319 55.40 -15.06 -2.10
CA GLU A 319 55.95 -14.13 -1.12
C GLU A 319 56.17 -14.83 0.21
N THR A 320 57.28 -14.51 0.85
CA THR A 320 57.61 -14.95 2.21
C THR A 320 57.46 -13.78 3.17
N GLU A 321 57.31 -14.06 4.47
CA GLU A 321 57.32 -13.05 5.55
C GLU A 321 58.55 -12.12 5.51
N THR A 322 59.60 -12.48 4.78
CA THR A 322 60.81 -11.66 4.59
C THR A 322 60.69 -10.58 3.51
N ASN A 323 59.76 -10.74 2.56
CA ASN A 323 59.52 -9.79 1.46
C ASN A 323 58.41 -8.78 1.78
N ALA A 324 57.54 -9.14 2.72
CA ALA A 324 56.54 -8.27 3.32
C ALA A 324 57.04 -7.74 4.68
N VAL A 325 56.70 -6.50 5.05
CA VAL A 325 57.12 -5.93 6.33
C VAL A 325 55.98 -6.06 7.33
N PHE A 326 56.19 -6.91 8.34
CA PHE A 326 55.23 -7.22 9.40
C PHE A 326 55.72 -6.74 10.76
N SER A 327 54.85 -6.09 11.53
CA SER A 327 54.97 -6.00 12.98
C SER A 327 53.59 -6.23 13.56
N CYS A 328 53.24 -7.50 13.79
CA CYS A 328 51.86 -7.90 14.11
C CYS A 328 51.78 -8.81 15.33
N CYS A 329 50.59 -8.90 15.91
CA CYS A 329 50.18 -9.96 16.83
C CYS A 329 49.35 -10.96 16.04
N CYS A 330 49.91 -12.14 15.73
CA CYS A 330 49.30 -13.14 14.86
C CYS A 330 49.91 -14.52 15.13
N SER A 331 49.11 -15.59 15.19
CA SER A 331 49.62 -16.93 15.52
C SER A 331 50.49 -17.54 14.42
N ASP A 332 50.24 -17.15 13.18
CA ASP A 332 50.81 -17.81 11.99
C ASP A 332 52.18 -17.26 11.60
N LEU A 333 52.53 -16.08 12.11
CA LEU A 333 53.77 -15.41 11.79
C LEU A 333 54.94 -15.90 12.65
N THR A 334 56.16 -15.79 12.12
CA THR A 334 57.36 -16.16 12.88
C THR A 334 57.62 -15.19 14.05
N PRO A 335 57.66 -15.65 15.32
CA PRO A 335 57.89 -14.78 16.47
C PRO A 335 59.24 -14.06 16.40
N GLY A 336 59.27 -12.77 16.72
CA GLY A 336 60.49 -11.95 16.80
C GLY A 336 61.08 -11.49 15.46
N VAL A 337 60.56 -11.97 14.32
CA VAL A 337 60.88 -11.42 12.99
C VAL A 337 60.13 -10.10 12.82
N ASN A 338 60.85 -9.02 12.49
CA ASN A 338 60.31 -7.68 12.27
C ASN A 338 59.41 -7.12 13.41
N GLY A 339 59.49 -7.67 14.62
CA GLY A 339 58.68 -7.24 15.77
C GLY A 339 57.36 -8.00 15.95
N ASN A 340 57.18 -9.14 15.27
CA ASN A 340 56.00 -9.99 15.43
C ASN A 340 55.93 -10.66 16.81
N ILE A 341 54.72 -10.72 17.37
CA ILE A 341 54.37 -11.48 18.57
C ILE A 341 53.28 -12.50 18.22
N THR A 342 53.30 -13.67 18.86
CA THR A 342 52.36 -14.77 18.55
C THR A 342 51.50 -15.17 19.75
N ASN A 343 51.69 -14.52 20.90
CA ASN A 343 50.81 -14.69 22.04
C ASN A 343 49.43 -14.12 21.73
N ALA A 344 48.38 -14.76 22.25
CA ALA A 344 47.02 -14.25 22.11
C ALA A 344 46.92 -12.79 22.60
N PRO A 345 46.21 -11.92 21.88
CA PRO A 345 46.18 -10.48 22.15
C PRO A 345 45.45 -10.12 23.45
N LEU A 346 44.63 -11.02 24.01
CA LEU A 346 43.80 -10.78 25.20
C LEU A 346 43.00 -9.48 25.09
N LEU A 347 41.95 -9.53 24.28
CA LEU A 347 41.08 -8.38 24.00
C LEU A 347 39.94 -8.26 25.03
N ALA A 348 39.58 -7.03 25.37
CA ALA A 348 38.40 -6.71 26.19
C ALA A 348 37.13 -6.59 25.33
N SER A 349 37.25 -6.16 24.08
CA SER A 349 36.23 -6.13 23.02
C SER A 349 36.91 -6.32 21.66
N TYR A 350 36.16 -6.33 20.55
CA TYR A 350 36.77 -6.37 19.21
C TYR A 350 37.74 -5.21 18.92
N THR A 351 37.64 -4.13 19.70
CA THR A 351 38.42 -2.90 19.51
C THR A 351 39.48 -2.70 20.59
N HIS A 352 39.18 -3.03 21.86
CA HIS A 352 40.00 -2.61 23.00
C HIS A 352 40.88 -3.72 23.60
N LEU A 353 42.08 -3.35 24.03
CA LEU A 353 43.01 -4.22 24.73
C LEU A 353 42.59 -4.44 26.18
N SER A 354 42.74 -5.67 26.68
CA SER A 354 42.65 -5.91 28.13
C SER A 354 43.98 -5.55 28.82
N PHE A 355 43.94 -5.28 30.13
CA PHE A 355 45.12 -4.84 30.91
C PHE A 355 46.30 -5.84 30.95
N LEU A 356 46.08 -7.11 30.60
CA LEU A 356 47.13 -8.14 30.53
C LEU A 356 47.62 -8.39 29.11
N SER A 357 47.15 -7.63 28.13
CA SER A 357 47.48 -7.84 26.74
C SER A 357 49.00 -7.76 26.49
N PRO A 358 49.59 -8.75 25.80
CA PRO A 358 50.99 -8.70 25.39
C PRO A 358 51.24 -7.66 24.28
N CYS A 359 50.18 -7.10 23.69
CA CYS A 359 50.27 -6.09 22.64
C CYS A 359 50.62 -4.70 23.19
N ILE A 360 50.44 -4.47 24.49
CA ILE A 360 50.67 -3.18 25.14
C ILE A 360 52.17 -2.82 25.07
N GLY A 361 52.48 -1.69 24.44
CA GLY A 361 53.86 -1.21 24.28
C GLY A 361 54.78 -2.12 23.46
N ALA A 362 54.22 -2.99 22.62
CA ALA A 362 54.98 -3.93 21.79
C ALA A 362 55.19 -3.45 20.35
N GLY A 363 54.51 -2.37 19.94
CA GLY A 363 54.52 -1.85 18.58
C GLY A 363 55.72 -0.95 18.27
N ILE A 364 55.76 -0.49 17.02
CA ILE A 364 56.79 0.39 16.47
C ILE A 364 56.23 1.78 16.15
N ALA A 365 57.00 2.84 16.41
CA ALA A 365 56.57 4.23 16.26
C ALA A 365 56.57 4.75 14.81
N THR A 366 56.31 3.89 13.82
CA THR A 366 56.30 4.24 12.39
C THR A 366 54.92 3.99 11.79
N LYS A 367 54.44 4.91 10.94
CA LYS A 367 53.16 4.76 10.21
C LYS A 367 51.94 4.60 11.14
N LEU A 368 52.00 5.22 12.32
CA LEU A 368 50.86 5.32 13.23
C LEU A 368 49.83 6.33 12.70
N PRO A 369 48.52 6.07 12.91
CA PRO A 369 47.49 7.10 12.82
C PRO A 369 47.77 8.28 13.76
N ALA A 370 47.12 9.41 13.54
CA ALA A 370 47.32 10.60 14.38
C ALA A 370 46.87 10.40 15.83
N ILE A 371 45.79 9.64 16.03
CA ILE A 371 45.17 9.28 17.30
C ILE A 371 44.66 7.84 17.20
N ASP A 372 44.50 7.15 18.32
CA ASP A 372 43.89 5.82 18.36
C ASP A 372 42.37 5.87 18.13
N VAL A 373 41.72 4.71 18.22
CA VAL A 373 40.27 4.54 18.02
C VAL A 373 39.41 5.34 19.02
N ASP A 374 39.94 5.66 20.19
CA ASP A 374 39.30 6.49 21.22
C ASP A 374 39.64 7.99 21.09
N GLY A 375 40.45 8.34 20.10
CA GLY A 375 40.93 9.70 19.88
C GLY A 375 42.07 10.13 20.83
N GLN A 376 42.73 9.17 21.49
CA GLN A 376 43.86 9.37 22.38
C GLN A 376 45.19 9.31 21.61
N SER A 377 46.28 9.76 22.26
CA SER A 377 47.60 9.81 21.62
C SER A 377 48.38 8.53 21.88
N TRP A 378 49.03 7.99 20.85
CA TRP A 378 49.88 6.80 20.97
C TRP A 378 51.01 6.97 21.99
N LEU A 379 51.26 5.92 22.78
CA LEU A 379 52.40 5.84 23.71
C LEU A 379 53.68 5.46 22.94
N ASN A 380 54.82 5.49 23.63
CA ASN A 380 56.11 5.10 23.04
C ASN A 380 56.91 4.18 23.98
N PRO A 381 57.13 2.90 23.62
CA PRO A 381 56.62 2.23 22.42
C PRO A 381 55.08 2.16 22.38
N PRO A 382 54.46 2.23 21.19
CA PRO A 382 53.00 2.15 21.05
C PRO A 382 52.49 0.73 21.26
N SER A 383 51.19 0.57 21.48
CA SER A 383 50.51 -0.72 21.44
C SER A 383 50.38 -1.26 20.01
N ILE A 384 50.26 -2.59 19.88
CA ILE A 384 49.83 -3.27 18.65
C ILE A 384 48.29 -3.38 18.69
N GLY A 385 47.60 -2.99 17.63
CA GLY A 385 46.15 -2.91 17.54
C GLY A 385 45.67 -1.51 17.14
N CYS A 386 44.34 -1.32 17.05
CA CYS A 386 43.72 -0.01 16.85
C CYS A 386 43.57 0.82 18.14
N ASP A 387 43.74 0.20 19.29
CA ASP A 387 43.61 0.80 20.62
C ASP A 387 44.98 0.95 21.31
N GLU A 388 45.19 2.08 21.97
CA GLU A 388 46.34 2.31 22.84
C GLU A 388 45.90 2.25 24.31
N TYR A 389 46.44 1.27 25.04
CA TYR A 389 46.07 1.10 26.44
C TYR A 389 46.71 2.16 27.35
N HIS A 390 45.89 3.07 27.87
CA HIS A 390 46.32 4.16 28.76
C HIS A 390 46.20 3.85 30.27
N GLY A 391 45.84 2.62 30.64
CA GLY A 391 45.64 2.22 32.04
C GLY A 391 44.17 2.11 32.44
N PRO A 392 43.88 1.59 33.65
CA PRO A 392 42.53 1.23 34.07
C PRO A 392 41.59 2.42 34.32
N ASP A 393 42.10 3.66 34.44
CA ASP A 393 41.32 4.86 34.83
C ASP A 393 40.92 5.75 33.63
N THR A 394 40.91 5.22 32.40
CA THR A 394 40.84 6.05 31.18
C THR A 394 39.70 5.74 30.22
N VAL A 395 38.85 4.75 30.53
CA VAL A 395 37.86 4.23 29.60
C VAL A 395 36.44 4.44 30.16
N ALA A 396 35.99 5.69 30.10
CA ALA A 396 34.63 6.10 30.45
C ALA A 396 33.81 6.29 29.16
N GLY A 397 32.66 5.61 29.06
CA GLY A 397 31.84 5.65 27.86
C GLY A 397 30.70 4.65 27.89
N HIS A 398 29.80 4.77 26.91
CA HIS A 398 28.75 3.78 26.70
C HIS A 398 29.37 2.44 26.27
N VAL A 399 28.78 1.35 26.74
CA VAL A 399 29.05 0.00 26.26
C VAL A 399 27.71 -0.68 25.99
N SER A 400 27.68 -1.56 24.99
CA SER A 400 26.55 -2.47 24.77
C SER A 400 27.07 -3.88 24.54
N VAL A 401 26.21 -4.86 24.79
CA VAL A 401 26.56 -6.28 24.74
C VAL A 401 25.40 -7.10 24.18
N SER A 402 25.71 -8.08 23.32
CA SER A 402 24.79 -9.12 22.88
C SER A 402 25.49 -10.48 22.89
N VAL A 403 24.72 -11.55 23.08
CA VAL A 403 25.16 -12.92 22.81
C VAL A 403 24.80 -13.22 21.35
N GLY A 404 25.75 -13.74 20.58
CA GLY A 404 25.51 -14.15 19.20
C GLY A 404 24.50 -15.30 19.13
N ALA A 405 23.97 -15.57 17.94
CA ALA A 405 23.02 -16.66 17.75
C ALA A 405 23.62 -18.00 18.21
N VAL A 406 22.89 -18.70 19.08
CA VAL A 406 23.20 -20.05 19.56
C VAL A 406 21.99 -20.95 19.28
N PRO A 407 22.19 -22.25 19.05
CA PRO A 407 21.07 -23.17 18.83
C PRO A 407 20.16 -23.22 20.07
N LEU A 408 18.85 -23.29 19.83
CA LEU A 408 17.85 -23.42 20.90
C LEU A 408 17.95 -24.77 21.62
N CYS A 409 18.37 -25.81 20.89
CA CYS A 409 18.53 -27.17 21.39
C CYS A 409 19.92 -27.72 21.02
N LEU A 410 20.56 -28.43 21.94
CA LEU A 410 21.89 -29.02 21.77
C LEU A 410 21.93 -30.42 22.39
N VAL A 411 22.53 -31.40 21.70
CA VAL A 411 22.75 -32.71 22.30
C VAL A 411 23.88 -32.64 23.33
N THR A 412 23.76 -33.37 24.44
CA THR A 412 24.81 -33.46 25.47
C THR A 412 26.19 -33.75 24.88
N ASP A 413 27.23 -33.16 25.48
CA ASP A 413 28.65 -33.26 25.07
C ASP A 413 29.01 -32.65 23.70
N THR A 414 28.08 -31.95 23.06
CA THR A 414 28.36 -31.22 21.81
C THR A 414 29.13 -29.93 22.13
N GLN A 415 30.25 -29.71 21.43
CA GLN A 415 31.08 -28.52 21.59
C GLN A 415 30.47 -27.34 20.82
N LEU A 416 30.01 -26.31 21.53
CA LEU A 416 29.49 -25.07 20.98
C LEU A 416 30.56 -23.97 21.06
N LYS A 417 30.88 -23.33 19.93
CA LYS A 417 31.64 -22.07 19.91
C LYS A 417 30.67 -20.91 20.14
N LEU A 418 30.93 -20.09 21.15
CA LEU A 418 30.14 -18.91 21.45
C LEU A 418 30.76 -17.68 20.80
N THR A 419 29.90 -16.79 20.33
CA THR A 419 30.26 -15.45 19.86
C THR A 419 29.43 -14.44 20.62
N GLY A 420 29.96 -13.25 20.83
CA GLY A 420 29.24 -12.15 21.47
C GLY A 420 29.71 -10.83 20.93
N GLU A 421 28.80 -9.87 20.85
CA GLU A 421 29.15 -8.53 20.39
C GLU A 421 29.31 -7.60 21.58
N ILE A 422 30.45 -6.91 21.60
CA ILE A 422 30.79 -5.96 22.66
C ILE A 422 31.17 -4.66 21.97
N TYR A 423 30.34 -3.64 22.14
CA TYR A 423 30.57 -2.32 21.59
C TYR A 423 30.97 -1.32 22.65
N GLY A 424 31.72 -0.32 22.22
CA GLY A 424 32.16 0.77 23.06
C GLY A 424 33.36 0.40 23.93
N ALA A 425 33.56 1.23 24.94
CA ALA A 425 34.81 1.35 25.67
C ALA A 425 34.88 0.30 26.80
N ALA A 426 35.00 -0.97 26.43
CA ALA A 426 35.02 -2.10 27.35
C ALA A 426 36.42 -2.37 27.91
N THR A 427 36.53 -2.62 29.22
CA THR A 427 37.81 -2.95 29.88
C THR A 427 37.93 -4.45 30.24
N MET A 428 36.80 -5.14 30.34
CA MET A 428 36.74 -6.58 30.63
C MET A 428 35.38 -7.16 30.19
N HIS A 429 35.35 -8.44 29.84
CA HIS A 429 34.13 -9.22 29.73
C HIS A 429 34.25 -10.62 30.34
N VAL A 430 33.12 -11.20 30.69
CA VAL A 430 33.01 -12.52 31.33
C VAL A 430 31.81 -13.27 30.77
N TRP A 431 32.05 -14.50 30.32
CA TRP A 431 31.04 -15.50 30.00
C TRP A 431 30.72 -16.34 31.23
N ASN A 432 29.44 -16.47 31.58
CA ASN A 432 28.90 -17.43 32.52
C ASN A 432 28.01 -18.41 31.76
N LEU A 433 28.30 -19.71 31.81
CA LEU A 433 27.67 -20.71 30.94
C LEU A 433 26.55 -21.51 31.62
N GLY A 434 26.13 -21.07 32.81
CA GLY A 434 25.00 -21.66 33.54
C GLY A 434 25.32 -22.96 34.27
N ASP A 435 26.52 -23.51 34.10
CA ASP A 435 27.00 -24.76 34.70
C ASP A 435 28.23 -24.56 35.62
N GLU A 436 28.31 -23.37 36.22
CA GLU A 436 29.45 -22.86 37.02
C GLU A 436 30.71 -22.51 36.21
N ALA A 437 30.75 -22.76 34.90
CA ALA A 437 31.87 -22.33 34.07
C ALA A 437 31.86 -20.81 33.85
N MET A 438 33.02 -20.19 34.14
CA MET A 438 33.26 -18.76 33.97
C MET A 438 34.51 -18.54 33.10
N ILE A 439 34.38 -17.80 31.99
CA ILE A 439 35.48 -17.54 31.06
C ILE A 439 35.65 -16.02 30.89
N THR A 440 36.85 -15.50 31.16
CA THR A 440 37.13 -14.06 31.16
C THR A 440 38.02 -13.65 30.01
N ASN A 441 37.69 -12.53 29.35
CA ASN A 441 38.48 -11.92 28.27
C ASN A 441 38.86 -12.90 27.14
N ASN A 442 37.92 -13.77 26.79
CA ASN A 442 37.98 -14.60 25.60
C ASN A 442 36.72 -14.30 24.78
N LEU A 443 36.91 -13.64 23.63
CA LEU A 443 35.80 -13.26 22.75
C LEU A 443 35.08 -14.47 22.15
N PHE A 444 35.78 -15.61 22.01
CA PHE A 444 35.25 -16.80 21.32
C PHE A 444 35.49 -18.09 22.13
N PRO A 445 34.87 -18.23 23.31
CA PRO A 445 35.03 -19.46 24.07
C PRO A 445 34.29 -20.62 23.38
N SER A 446 34.79 -21.83 23.56
CA SER A 446 34.05 -23.05 23.24
C SER A 446 33.72 -23.80 24.52
N HIS A 447 32.53 -24.40 24.58
CA HIS A 447 32.05 -25.15 25.74
C HIS A 447 31.12 -26.29 25.35
N ALA A 448 31.01 -27.31 26.21
CA ALA A 448 30.11 -28.45 26.04
C ALA A 448 29.45 -28.79 27.37
N TRP A 449 28.14 -29.06 27.36
CA TRP A 449 27.37 -29.38 28.55
C TRP A 449 27.19 -30.90 28.70
N ALA A 450 27.65 -31.43 29.83
CA ALA A 450 27.67 -32.87 30.10
C ALA A 450 26.35 -33.42 30.68
N SER A 451 25.33 -32.58 30.85
CA SER A 451 24.05 -32.97 31.45
C SER A 451 22.90 -32.29 30.73
N THR A 452 21.78 -32.99 30.65
CA THR A 452 20.56 -32.43 30.09
C THR A 452 19.98 -31.36 31.00
N GLY A 453 19.37 -30.34 30.43
CA GLY A 453 18.74 -29.26 31.16
C GLY A 453 18.75 -27.95 30.38
N THR A 454 18.11 -26.92 30.94
CA THR A 454 18.15 -25.57 30.40
C THR A 454 19.31 -24.81 31.04
N TYR A 455 20.15 -24.19 30.22
CA TYR A 455 21.30 -23.40 30.66
C TYR A 455 21.17 -21.96 30.18
N GLU A 456 21.46 -21.01 31.07
CA GLU A 456 21.51 -19.59 30.77
C GLU A 456 22.95 -19.16 30.47
N ILE A 457 23.21 -18.78 29.22
CA ILE A 457 24.49 -18.23 28.80
C ILE A 457 24.43 -16.72 29.00
N VAL A 458 25.25 -16.20 29.93
CA VAL A 458 25.29 -14.78 30.27
C VAL A 458 26.66 -14.19 29.88
N LEU A 459 26.68 -13.24 28.94
CA LEU A 459 27.86 -12.44 28.63
C LEU A 459 27.77 -11.10 29.36
N SER A 460 28.70 -10.84 30.28
CA SER A 460 28.80 -9.60 31.05
C SER A 460 30.00 -8.75 30.61
N VAL A 461 29.81 -7.45 30.46
CA VAL A 461 30.84 -6.47 30.05
C VAL A 461 30.97 -5.37 31.08
N PHE A 462 32.20 -4.93 31.33
CA PHE A 462 32.54 -3.97 32.39
C PHE A 462 33.36 -2.81 31.82
N ASN A 463 33.15 -1.62 32.38
CA ASN A 463 34.05 -0.47 32.29
C ASN A 463 33.86 0.45 33.51
N ASP A 464 34.49 1.63 33.52
CA ASP A 464 34.42 2.56 34.64
C ASP A 464 33.03 3.18 34.84
N SER A 465 32.25 3.31 33.76
CA SER A 465 30.86 3.81 33.80
C SER A 465 29.88 2.73 34.30
N TYR A 466 30.20 1.46 34.08
CA TYR A 466 29.40 0.30 34.48
C TYR A 466 30.24 -0.67 35.34
N PRO A 467 30.62 -0.29 36.58
CA PRO A 467 31.47 -1.13 37.43
C PRO A 467 30.79 -2.41 37.92
N GLY A 468 29.45 -2.45 37.89
CA GLY A 468 28.64 -3.66 38.14
C GLY A 468 28.45 -4.54 36.90
N GLY A 469 28.91 -4.07 35.74
CA GLY A 469 28.70 -4.69 34.44
C GLY A 469 27.31 -4.47 33.85
N ILE A 470 27.23 -4.61 32.53
CA ILE A 470 26.00 -4.84 31.78
C ILE A 470 26.06 -6.25 31.19
N PHE A 471 24.92 -6.88 30.90
CA PHE A 471 24.91 -8.25 30.41
C PHE A 471 23.81 -8.52 29.39
N ALA A 472 24.08 -9.51 28.53
CA ALA A 472 23.11 -10.15 27.67
C ALA A 472 22.98 -11.62 28.07
N THR A 473 21.81 -12.21 27.85
CA THR A 473 21.50 -13.59 28.26
C THR A 473 20.79 -14.32 27.15
N GLN A 474 21.14 -15.60 26.97
CA GLN A 474 20.51 -16.50 26.01
C GLN A 474 20.35 -17.89 26.62
N SER A 475 19.15 -18.46 26.54
CA SER A 475 18.84 -19.80 27.03
C SER A 475 19.09 -20.84 25.96
N ILE A 476 19.62 -22.00 26.36
CA ILE A 476 19.72 -23.20 25.52
C ILE A 476 19.13 -24.42 26.25
N ALA A 477 18.48 -25.32 25.52
CA ALA A 477 18.06 -26.63 26.02
C ALA A 477 19.10 -27.69 25.61
N VAL A 478 19.61 -28.43 26.60
CA VAL A 478 20.51 -29.56 26.34
C VAL A 478 19.72 -30.86 26.52
N VAL A 479 19.63 -31.67 25.47
CA VAL A 479 18.78 -32.87 25.40
C VAL A 479 19.59 -34.14 25.10
N ALA A 480 18.94 -35.31 25.25
CA ALA A 480 19.55 -36.62 25.02
C ALA A 480 19.39 -37.15 23.58
N THR A 481 18.36 -36.71 22.84
CA THR A 481 18.03 -37.11 21.45
C THR A 481 17.38 -35.94 20.69
N GLU A 482 17.39 -35.97 19.36
CA GLU A 482 16.90 -34.89 18.47
C GLU A 482 15.46 -35.16 17.98
N ASP A 483 14.61 -34.14 18.14
CA ASP A 483 13.24 -33.94 17.62
C ASP A 483 13.20 -32.43 17.40
N ILE A 484 13.46 -32.01 16.16
CA ILE A 484 13.91 -30.63 15.88
C ILE A 484 12.75 -29.69 15.53
N ASP A 485 11.65 -30.21 15.00
CA ASP A 485 10.43 -29.46 14.71
C ASP A 485 9.31 -29.68 15.75
N SER A 486 9.52 -30.58 16.72
CA SER A 486 8.68 -30.76 17.91
C SER A 486 7.25 -31.23 17.61
N ASP A 487 7.09 -32.02 16.55
CA ASP A 487 5.83 -32.64 16.13
C ASP A 487 5.53 -33.96 16.89
N GLY A 488 6.55 -34.49 17.58
CA GLY A 488 6.49 -35.74 18.34
C GLY A 488 7.04 -36.97 17.61
N LEU A 489 7.61 -36.80 16.42
CA LEU A 489 8.40 -37.78 15.68
C LEU A 489 9.90 -37.45 15.86
N LEU A 490 10.77 -38.45 15.87
CA LEU A 490 12.21 -38.21 16.01
C LEU A 490 12.83 -38.01 14.63
N ASN A 491 13.85 -37.15 14.52
CA ASN A 491 14.65 -36.95 13.28
C ASN A 491 15.08 -38.25 12.60
N THR A 492 15.41 -39.27 13.40
CA THR A 492 15.82 -40.59 12.88
C THR A 492 14.66 -41.44 12.36
N ASP A 493 13.47 -41.24 12.90
CA ASP A 493 12.24 -41.92 12.46
C ASP A 493 11.67 -41.23 11.22
N GLU A 494 11.75 -39.90 11.15
CA GLU A 494 11.42 -39.08 9.97
C GLU A 494 12.29 -39.45 8.77
N GLU A 495 13.62 -39.55 8.95
CA GLU A 495 14.53 -40.02 7.89
C GLU A 495 14.18 -41.44 7.40
N MET A 496 13.58 -42.28 8.26
CA MET A 496 13.18 -43.64 7.91
C MET A 496 11.87 -43.70 7.12
N ILE A 497 10.91 -42.84 7.46
CA ILE A 497 9.58 -42.76 6.84
C ILE A 497 9.63 -41.89 5.56
N GLY A 498 10.57 -40.95 5.49
CA GLY A 498 10.78 -40.05 4.37
C GLY A 498 10.11 -38.68 4.54
N SER A 499 9.63 -38.36 5.73
CA SER A 499 9.13 -37.03 6.10
C SER A 499 10.29 -36.06 6.37
N ASP A 500 10.03 -34.75 6.36
CA ASP A 500 11.05 -33.70 6.51
C ASP A 500 11.28 -33.37 7.99
N PRO A 501 12.47 -33.67 8.55
CA PRO A 501 12.75 -33.42 9.97
C PRO A 501 12.58 -31.98 10.43
N TRP A 502 12.52 -31.02 9.51
CA TRP A 502 12.43 -29.60 9.85
C TRP A 502 11.03 -29.04 9.68
N ASN A 503 10.05 -29.87 9.30
CA ASN A 503 8.71 -29.46 8.98
C ASN A 503 7.70 -30.38 9.70
N PRO A 504 6.99 -29.86 10.72
CA PRO A 504 6.17 -30.69 11.60
C PRO A 504 4.90 -31.25 10.92
N ASP A 505 4.63 -30.86 9.68
CA ASP A 505 3.52 -31.31 8.81
C ASP A 505 4.08 -31.36 7.36
N SER A 506 4.60 -32.53 6.98
CA SER A 506 5.46 -32.72 5.82
C SER A 506 4.72 -32.67 4.47
N ASP A 507 3.46 -33.07 4.42
CA ASP A 507 2.63 -33.02 3.21
C ASP A 507 1.62 -31.87 3.19
N GLY A 508 1.47 -31.14 4.30
CA GLY A 508 0.76 -29.88 4.38
C GLY A 508 -0.76 -30.03 4.41
N ASP A 509 -1.26 -31.16 4.91
CA ASP A 509 -2.71 -31.44 4.97
C ASP A 509 -3.36 -30.94 6.28
N GLY A 510 -2.54 -30.53 7.26
CA GLY A 510 -2.97 -30.03 8.56
C GLY A 510 -2.81 -31.01 9.73
N LEU A 511 -2.44 -32.27 9.47
CA LEU A 511 -2.00 -33.23 10.48
C LEU A 511 -0.49 -33.15 10.69
N LEU A 512 -0.03 -33.35 11.93
CA LEU A 512 1.41 -33.39 12.22
C LEU A 512 1.98 -34.78 11.97
N ASP A 513 3.20 -34.91 11.43
CA ASP A 513 3.79 -36.21 11.07
C ASP A 513 3.79 -37.19 12.25
N GLY A 514 4.14 -36.69 13.44
CA GLY A 514 4.10 -37.43 14.70
C GLY A 514 2.70 -37.87 15.11
N ALA A 515 1.65 -37.10 14.80
CA ALA A 515 0.25 -37.47 15.07
C ALA A 515 -0.24 -38.54 14.09
N GLU A 516 0.11 -38.42 12.82
CA GLU A 516 -0.23 -39.38 11.77
C GLU A 516 0.34 -40.76 12.09
N VAL A 517 1.64 -40.84 12.38
CA VAL A 517 2.33 -42.10 12.68
C VAL A 517 1.82 -42.75 13.97
N HIS A 518 1.57 -41.95 15.01
CA HIS A 518 1.27 -42.49 16.35
C HIS A 518 -0.21 -42.64 16.66
N THR A 519 -1.09 -41.91 15.98
CA THR A 519 -2.51 -41.78 16.35
C THR A 519 -3.46 -42.12 15.22
N HIS A 520 -3.24 -41.57 14.03
CA HIS A 520 -4.21 -41.65 12.92
C HIS A 520 -3.91 -42.79 11.95
N GLU A 521 -2.70 -43.36 11.99
CA GLU A 521 -2.22 -44.41 11.08
C GLU A 521 -2.23 -43.98 9.59
N THR A 522 -2.20 -42.66 9.35
CA THR A 522 -2.06 -42.00 8.05
C THR A 522 -0.57 -41.83 7.68
N SER A 523 -0.31 -41.33 6.47
CA SER A 523 1.03 -41.24 5.89
C SER A 523 1.52 -39.79 5.86
N PRO A 524 2.62 -39.44 6.59
CA PRO A 524 3.19 -38.08 6.65
C PRO A 524 3.82 -37.50 5.38
N THR A 525 3.51 -38.09 4.23
CA THR A 525 4.06 -37.71 2.93
C THR A 525 2.99 -37.76 1.85
N SER A 526 1.73 -37.93 2.26
CA SER A 526 0.56 -38.08 1.40
C SER A 526 -0.65 -37.46 2.07
N ALA A 527 -0.95 -36.21 1.72
CA ALA A 527 -2.11 -35.45 2.19
C ALA A 527 -3.49 -36.12 1.98
N ASP A 528 -3.53 -37.19 1.20
CA ASP A 528 -4.68 -38.08 0.96
C ASP A 528 -4.09 -39.49 0.97
N THR A 529 -4.13 -40.15 2.12
CA THR A 529 -3.47 -41.43 2.40
C THR A 529 -4.08 -42.56 1.58
N ASP A 530 -5.39 -42.53 1.38
CA ASP A 530 -6.15 -43.62 0.76
C ASP A 530 -6.47 -43.41 -0.73
N THR A 531 -6.17 -42.21 -1.23
CA THR A 531 -6.22 -41.73 -2.61
C THR A 531 -7.63 -41.64 -3.20
N ASP A 532 -8.64 -41.38 -2.38
CA ASP A 532 -10.03 -41.24 -2.82
C ASP A 532 -10.44 -39.80 -3.20
N GLY A 533 -9.54 -38.83 -2.93
CA GLY A 533 -9.67 -37.42 -3.31
C GLY A 533 -10.05 -36.48 -2.17
N MET A 534 -10.23 -36.99 -0.96
CA MET A 534 -10.46 -36.22 0.26
C MET A 534 -9.17 -36.21 1.11
N PRO A 535 -8.74 -35.06 1.69
CA PRO A 535 -7.56 -35.03 2.55
C PRO A 535 -7.78 -35.63 3.94
N ASP A 536 -6.74 -36.22 4.54
CA ASP A 536 -6.87 -36.99 5.77
C ASP A 536 -7.43 -36.15 6.93
N GLN A 537 -6.94 -34.92 7.10
CA GLN A 537 -7.44 -33.99 8.11
C GLN A 537 -8.93 -33.67 7.92
N TRP A 538 -9.37 -33.46 6.68
CA TRP A 538 -10.77 -33.12 6.38
C TRP A 538 -11.69 -34.30 6.68
N GLU A 539 -11.26 -35.51 6.34
CA GLU A 539 -11.99 -36.74 6.66
C GLU A 539 -12.16 -36.92 8.17
N LEU A 540 -11.09 -36.72 8.95
CA LEU A 540 -11.15 -36.82 10.40
C LEU A 540 -12.11 -35.81 11.03
N ASP A 541 -12.13 -34.57 10.53
CA ASP A 541 -13.02 -33.51 11.02
C ASP A 541 -14.49 -33.81 10.71
N ASN A 542 -14.77 -34.49 9.59
CA ASN A 542 -16.11 -34.89 9.17
C ASN A 542 -16.50 -36.33 9.57
N GLY A 543 -15.62 -37.05 10.29
CA GLY A 543 -15.88 -38.39 10.81
C GLY A 543 -15.80 -39.51 9.78
N PHE A 544 -15.08 -39.29 8.69
CA PHE A 544 -14.71 -40.23 7.63
C PHE A 544 -13.39 -40.96 7.95
N ASP A 545 -13.08 -42.03 7.23
CA ASP A 545 -11.92 -42.91 7.48
C ASP A 545 -10.80 -42.69 6.43
N PRO A 546 -9.71 -41.96 6.79
CA PRO A 546 -8.65 -41.57 5.85
C PRO A 546 -7.73 -42.71 5.39
N THR A 547 -8.11 -43.95 5.68
CA THR A 547 -7.34 -45.15 5.32
C THR A 547 -8.14 -46.13 4.46
N SER A 548 -9.33 -45.73 4.02
CA SER A 548 -10.35 -46.56 3.38
C SER A 548 -10.12 -46.82 1.88
N GLY A 549 -8.90 -47.24 1.51
CA GLY A 549 -8.43 -47.24 0.11
C GLY A 549 -9.42 -47.68 -0.98
N GLY A 550 -9.57 -46.85 -2.02
CA GLY A 550 -10.46 -47.08 -3.14
C GLY A 550 -11.25 -45.82 -3.50
N ALA A 551 -12.57 -45.94 -3.60
CA ALA A 551 -13.47 -44.79 -3.62
C ALA A 551 -14.11 -44.55 -2.22
N GLY A 552 -13.54 -45.21 -1.21
CA GLY A 552 -13.80 -45.05 0.22
C GLY A 552 -15.22 -44.75 0.64
N ASP A 553 -15.30 -43.84 1.58
CA ASP A 553 -16.48 -43.08 1.92
C ASP A 553 -16.63 -41.81 1.06
N ALA A 554 -15.67 -41.44 0.20
CA ALA A 554 -15.84 -40.37 -0.82
C ALA A 554 -17.13 -40.49 -1.66
N VAL A 555 -17.59 -41.72 -1.96
CA VAL A 555 -18.83 -41.98 -2.72
C VAL A 555 -20.09 -42.09 -1.84
N GLY A 556 -19.95 -41.93 -0.53
CA GLY A 556 -21.05 -41.80 0.42
C GLY A 556 -21.83 -40.50 0.18
N ASN A 557 -23.08 -40.46 0.62
CA ASN A 557 -23.94 -39.28 0.62
C ASN A 557 -24.53 -39.25 2.03
N ALA A 558 -23.90 -38.46 2.91
CA ALA A 558 -24.08 -38.57 4.35
C ALA A 558 -25.37 -37.90 4.84
N ASP A 559 -25.76 -36.82 4.19
CA ASP A 559 -26.92 -35.96 4.45
C ASP A 559 -28.19 -36.38 3.67
N GLY A 560 -28.07 -36.86 2.44
CA GLY A 560 -29.19 -37.32 1.60
C GLY A 560 -29.56 -36.46 0.38
N ASP A 561 -28.87 -35.36 0.09
CA ASP A 561 -29.26 -34.37 -0.95
C ASP A 561 -29.05 -34.84 -2.41
N GLY A 562 -28.06 -35.70 -2.67
CA GLY A 562 -27.66 -36.14 -4.00
C GLY A 562 -26.19 -35.88 -4.35
N LEU A 563 -25.46 -35.07 -3.56
CA LEU A 563 -24.00 -34.95 -3.62
C LEU A 563 -23.35 -36.10 -2.86
N ASN A 564 -22.13 -36.46 -3.24
CA ASN A 564 -21.32 -37.37 -2.42
C ASN A 564 -20.30 -36.59 -1.61
N ASN A 565 -19.76 -37.21 -0.55
CA ASN A 565 -18.81 -36.57 0.36
C ASN A 565 -17.65 -35.86 -0.37
N LEU A 566 -17.15 -36.45 -1.47
CA LEU A 566 -16.10 -35.81 -2.29
C LEU A 566 -16.62 -34.59 -3.08
N GLN A 567 -17.85 -34.63 -3.57
CA GLN A 567 -18.49 -33.47 -4.21
C GLN A 567 -18.76 -32.34 -3.20
N GLU A 568 -19.15 -32.69 -1.98
CA GLU A 568 -19.36 -31.72 -0.89
C GLU A 568 -18.03 -31.08 -0.49
N TYR A 569 -16.96 -31.88 -0.32
CA TYR A 569 -15.61 -31.36 -0.13
C TYR A 569 -15.18 -30.40 -1.25
N GLN A 570 -15.48 -30.74 -2.51
CA GLN A 570 -15.15 -29.91 -3.67
C GLN A 570 -15.97 -28.62 -3.76
N ALA A 571 -17.22 -28.64 -3.27
CA ALA A 571 -18.10 -27.48 -3.20
C ALA A 571 -17.86 -26.62 -1.96
N GLY A 572 -17.23 -27.17 -0.93
CA GLY A 572 -17.04 -26.52 0.37
C GLY A 572 -18.29 -26.56 1.25
N THR A 573 -19.25 -27.42 0.93
CA THR A 573 -20.51 -27.59 1.68
C THR A 573 -20.34 -28.56 2.86
N ASP A 574 -21.27 -28.55 3.81
CA ASP A 574 -21.24 -29.46 4.97
C ASP A 574 -21.77 -30.85 4.59
N PRO A 575 -20.95 -31.92 4.61
CA PRO A 575 -21.40 -33.25 4.21
C PRO A 575 -22.49 -33.88 5.08
N HIS A 576 -22.87 -33.22 6.17
CA HIS A 576 -23.94 -33.64 7.06
C HIS A 576 -25.15 -32.68 7.05
N ASP A 577 -25.15 -31.67 6.19
CA ASP A 577 -26.25 -30.73 5.99
C ASP A 577 -26.66 -30.69 4.52
N SER A 578 -27.95 -30.81 4.25
CA SER A 578 -28.44 -30.88 2.86
C SER A 578 -28.64 -29.50 2.23
N ASP A 579 -28.56 -28.44 3.03
CA ASP A 579 -28.87 -27.04 2.70
C ASP A 579 -27.91 -26.20 3.56
N THR A 580 -26.69 -26.01 3.06
CA THR A 580 -25.56 -25.53 3.88
C THR A 580 -25.74 -24.07 4.34
N ASP A 581 -26.47 -23.26 3.59
CA ASP A 581 -26.68 -21.85 3.89
C ASP A 581 -28.08 -21.50 4.43
N ASP A 582 -28.93 -22.52 4.61
CA ASP A 582 -30.28 -22.45 5.17
C ASP A 582 -31.25 -21.58 4.32
N ASP A 583 -31.06 -21.50 2.99
CA ASP A 583 -31.90 -20.71 2.07
C ASP A 583 -33.12 -21.48 1.51
N THR A 584 -33.23 -22.77 1.83
CA THR A 584 -34.25 -23.74 1.41
C THR A 584 -34.05 -24.45 0.07
N LEU A 585 -33.01 -24.09 -0.69
CA LEU A 585 -32.48 -24.89 -1.78
C LEU A 585 -31.46 -25.88 -1.20
N ASP A 586 -31.49 -27.13 -1.69
CA ASP A 586 -30.47 -28.09 -1.28
C ASP A 586 -29.19 -27.89 -2.11
N ASP A 587 -28.02 -28.17 -1.52
CA ASP A 587 -26.72 -27.92 -2.15
C ASP A 587 -26.64 -28.59 -3.56
N TYR A 588 -27.26 -29.77 -3.70
CA TYR A 588 -27.40 -30.45 -4.98
C TYR A 588 -28.16 -29.62 -6.03
N VAL A 589 -29.31 -29.04 -5.68
CA VAL A 589 -30.13 -28.18 -6.53
C VAL A 589 -29.33 -26.95 -6.94
N GLU A 590 -28.65 -26.31 -6.00
CA GLU A 590 -27.89 -25.10 -6.27
C GLU A 590 -26.75 -25.35 -7.26
N LEU A 591 -25.95 -26.39 -7.03
CA LEU A 591 -24.81 -26.69 -7.90
C LEU A 591 -25.20 -27.27 -9.27
N ASN A 592 -26.31 -28.03 -9.35
CA ASN A 592 -26.62 -28.82 -10.56
C ASN A 592 -27.86 -28.36 -11.32
N ILE A 593 -28.71 -27.52 -10.74
CA ILE A 593 -29.99 -27.11 -11.32
C ILE A 593 -30.08 -25.59 -11.42
N SER A 594 -29.90 -24.88 -10.31
CA SER A 594 -30.09 -23.43 -10.21
C SER A 594 -28.83 -22.65 -10.57
N ASN A 595 -27.66 -23.25 -10.44
CA ASN A 595 -26.34 -22.64 -10.68
C ASN A 595 -26.07 -21.43 -9.76
N THR A 596 -26.50 -21.56 -8.51
CA THR A 596 -26.35 -20.62 -7.38
C THR A 596 -25.21 -21.07 -6.45
N ASN A 597 -24.85 -20.24 -5.47
CA ASN A 597 -23.77 -20.51 -4.52
C ASN A 597 -24.31 -21.13 -3.22
N PRO A 598 -24.06 -22.42 -2.94
CA PRO A 598 -24.62 -23.15 -1.79
C PRO A 598 -24.07 -22.75 -0.42
N LEU A 599 -23.32 -21.64 -0.36
CA LEU A 599 -22.73 -21.08 0.84
C LEU A 599 -23.29 -19.68 1.12
N GLN A 600 -24.29 -19.24 0.35
CA GLN A 600 -24.76 -17.86 0.31
C GLN A 600 -26.23 -17.77 -0.16
N PRO A 601 -27.18 -17.43 0.74
CA PRO A 601 -28.62 -17.43 0.45
C PRO A 601 -29.17 -16.45 -0.60
N ASP A 602 -28.28 -15.65 -1.20
CA ASP A 602 -28.56 -14.53 -2.11
C ASP A 602 -27.26 -14.33 -2.89
N SER A 603 -27.14 -14.98 -4.05
CA SER A 603 -25.89 -15.22 -4.77
C SER A 603 -25.28 -13.94 -5.37
N ASP A 604 -26.09 -12.96 -5.75
CA ASP A 604 -25.65 -11.71 -6.38
C ASP A 604 -25.77 -10.46 -5.48
N PHE A 605 -26.38 -10.59 -4.29
CA PHE A 605 -26.52 -9.57 -3.26
C PHE A 605 -27.42 -8.39 -3.61
N ASP A 606 -28.42 -8.61 -4.45
CA ASP A 606 -29.37 -7.58 -4.88
C ASP A 606 -30.52 -7.35 -3.87
N GLY A 607 -30.69 -8.28 -2.91
CA GLY A 607 -31.70 -8.26 -1.86
C GLY A 607 -32.89 -9.19 -2.10
N LEU A 608 -32.87 -9.97 -3.17
CA LEU A 608 -33.76 -11.08 -3.49
C LEU A 608 -33.00 -12.40 -3.26
N GLY A 609 -33.61 -13.36 -2.56
CA GLY A 609 -32.93 -14.62 -2.25
C GLY A 609 -33.03 -15.60 -3.42
N ASP A 610 -32.02 -16.47 -3.57
CA ASP A 610 -31.92 -17.44 -4.66
C ASP A 610 -33.18 -18.33 -4.74
N GLU A 611 -33.83 -18.61 -3.60
CA GLU A 611 -35.05 -19.41 -3.52
C GLU A 611 -36.26 -18.69 -4.15
N VAL A 612 -36.27 -17.36 -4.09
CA VAL A 612 -37.34 -16.52 -4.64
C VAL A 612 -37.18 -16.41 -6.15
N GLU A 613 -35.97 -16.16 -6.61
CA GLU A 613 -35.61 -15.96 -8.01
C GLU A 613 -35.74 -17.24 -8.83
N ASN A 614 -35.56 -18.40 -8.18
CA ASN A 614 -35.77 -19.69 -8.82
C ASN A 614 -37.24 -20.08 -9.02
N VAL A 615 -38.20 -19.27 -8.60
CA VAL A 615 -39.64 -19.55 -8.67
C VAL A 615 -40.38 -18.53 -9.56
N GLU A 616 -41.16 -19.01 -10.54
CA GLU A 616 -42.11 -18.16 -11.27
C GLU A 616 -43.29 -17.71 -10.35
N GLN A 617 -43.10 -16.71 -9.48
CA GLN A 617 -44.20 -16.06 -8.76
C GLN A 617 -44.09 -14.53 -8.77
N ASP A 618 -45.20 -13.88 -9.11
CA ASP A 618 -45.55 -12.45 -9.08
C ASP A 618 -44.62 -11.43 -9.79
N TYR A 619 -43.30 -11.65 -9.93
CA TYR A 619 -42.32 -10.70 -10.52
C TYR A 619 -41.45 -11.30 -11.64
N GLY A 620 -41.83 -12.47 -12.17
CA GLY A 620 -41.05 -13.18 -13.19
C GLY A 620 -39.96 -14.08 -12.59
N LYS A 621 -39.07 -14.60 -13.44
CA LYS A 621 -37.91 -15.40 -13.02
C LYS A 621 -36.67 -14.56 -13.33
N THR A 622 -36.20 -13.79 -12.36
CA THR A 622 -34.92 -13.06 -12.41
C THR A 622 -33.75 -14.06 -12.48
N ASP A 623 -32.56 -13.58 -12.85
CA ASP A 623 -31.36 -14.41 -12.86
C ASP A 623 -30.66 -14.27 -11.50
N PRO A 624 -30.60 -15.32 -10.65
CA PRO A 624 -30.00 -15.24 -9.31
C PRO A 624 -28.49 -14.95 -9.28
N SER A 625 -27.89 -14.72 -10.45
CA SER A 625 -26.48 -14.38 -10.60
C SER A 625 -26.27 -13.02 -11.26
N ASP A 626 -27.35 -12.26 -11.48
CA ASP A 626 -27.37 -10.97 -12.15
C ASP A 626 -28.26 -9.97 -11.40
N SER A 627 -27.62 -9.08 -10.64
CA SER A 627 -28.28 -8.20 -9.67
C SER A 627 -29.21 -7.11 -10.27
N ASP A 628 -29.33 -7.04 -11.60
CA ASP A 628 -30.07 -6.04 -12.39
C ASP A 628 -30.45 -6.70 -13.73
N SER A 629 -31.55 -7.47 -13.73
CA SER A 629 -31.92 -8.42 -14.78
C SER A 629 -32.30 -7.77 -16.11
N ASP A 630 -32.74 -6.50 -16.10
CA ASP A 630 -33.16 -5.77 -17.30
C ASP A 630 -32.23 -4.60 -17.70
N ASP A 631 -31.14 -4.40 -16.95
CA ASP A 631 -30.07 -3.43 -17.18
C ASP A 631 -30.54 -1.96 -17.12
N ASP A 632 -31.59 -1.64 -16.34
CA ASP A 632 -32.14 -0.29 -16.25
C ASP A 632 -31.42 0.61 -15.21
N GLY A 633 -30.62 -0.01 -14.32
CA GLY A 633 -29.84 0.63 -13.28
C GLY A 633 -30.47 0.61 -11.89
N ILE A 634 -31.58 -0.08 -11.69
CA ILE A 634 -32.18 -0.47 -10.41
C ILE A 634 -31.90 -1.97 -10.20
N LEU A 635 -31.73 -2.40 -8.95
CA LEU A 635 -31.50 -3.82 -8.63
C LEU A 635 -32.85 -4.55 -8.52
N ASP A 636 -32.95 -5.82 -8.91
CA ASP A 636 -34.24 -6.54 -8.94
C ASP A 636 -34.93 -6.53 -7.57
N GLY A 637 -34.17 -6.81 -6.49
CA GLY A 637 -34.66 -6.72 -5.12
C GLY A 637 -35.15 -5.32 -4.72
N ALA A 638 -34.60 -4.25 -5.30
CA ALA A 638 -35.04 -2.88 -5.09
C ALA A 638 -36.30 -2.54 -5.90
N GLU A 639 -36.42 -3.07 -7.12
CA GLU A 639 -37.59 -2.93 -7.98
C GLU A 639 -38.81 -3.62 -7.40
N VAL A 640 -38.66 -4.88 -6.97
CA VAL A 640 -39.70 -5.63 -6.25
C VAL A 640 -40.19 -4.85 -5.02
N ALA A 641 -39.28 -4.16 -4.32
CA ALA A 641 -39.62 -3.32 -3.17
C ALA A 641 -40.31 -2.00 -3.56
N ALA A 642 -39.98 -1.43 -4.72
CA ALA A 642 -40.59 -0.22 -5.29
C ALA A 642 -41.95 -0.49 -5.96
N GLY A 643 -42.18 -1.72 -6.41
CA GLY A 643 -43.36 -2.14 -7.16
C GLY A 643 -43.24 -2.02 -8.68
N THR A 644 -42.04 -1.78 -9.20
CA THR A 644 -41.68 -1.88 -10.63
C THR A 644 -41.44 -3.35 -11.02
N ASP A 645 -41.36 -3.65 -12.32
CA ASP A 645 -41.14 -5.01 -12.84
C ASP A 645 -39.66 -5.22 -13.17
N PRO A 646 -38.92 -6.09 -12.44
CA PRO A 646 -37.47 -6.26 -12.60
C PRO A 646 -37.02 -6.93 -13.91
N LEU A 647 -37.95 -7.12 -14.84
CA LEU A 647 -37.70 -7.66 -16.17
C LEU A 647 -38.14 -6.70 -17.27
N ASP A 648 -38.53 -5.47 -16.91
CA ASP A 648 -39.08 -4.46 -17.78
C ASP A 648 -38.57 -3.06 -17.43
N ALA A 649 -37.50 -2.66 -18.12
CA ALA A 649 -36.78 -1.41 -17.86
C ALA A 649 -37.62 -0.12 -17.93
N ASP A 650 -38.86 -0.14 -18.42
CA ASP A 650 -39.78 1.00 -18.55
C ASP A 650 -41.18 0.54 -18.13
N SER A 651 -41.42 0.48 -16.81
CA SER A 651 -42.57 -0.19 -16.18
C SER A 651 -43.93 0.41 -16.57
N ASP A 652 -43.99 1.68 -16.98
CA ASP A 652 -45.23 2.36 -17.38
C ASP A 652 -45.32 2.73 -18.87
N ASP A 653 -44.34 2.28 -19.67
CA ASP A 653 -44.28 2.39 -21.14
C ASP A 653 -44.33 3.86 -21.64
N ASP A 654 -43.75 4.81 -20.90
CA ASP A 654 -43.82 6.23 -21.21
C ASP A 654 -42.63 6.75 -22.03
N GLY A 655 -41.55 5.96 -22.09
CA GLY A 655 -40.32 6.25 -22.81
C GLY A 655 -39.16 6.76 -21.95
N LEU A 656 -39.30 6.80 -20.62
CA LEU A 656 -38.22 6.87 -19.64
C LEU A 656 -38.07 5.51 -18.96
N ILE A 657 -36.83 5.06 -18.76
CA ILE A 657 -36.59 3.84 -17.98
C ILE A 657 -36.71 4.14 -16.48
N ASP A 658 -37.12 3.17 -15.67
CA ASP A 658 -37.43 3.39 -14.24
C ASP A 658 -36.22 3.98 -13.48
N GLY A 659 -35.02 3.50 -13.82
CA GLY A 659 -33.74 4.04 -13.33
C GLY A 659 -33.50 5.53 -13.67
N GLU A 660 -33.94 6.00 -14.84
CA GLU A 660 -33.81 7.39 -15.27
C GLU A 660 -34.83 8.31 -14.58
N GLU A 661 -36.02 7.81 -14.29
CA GLU A 661 -37.10 8.57 -13.67
C GLU A 661 -36.78 9.07 -12.27
N SER A 662 -35.98 8.31 -11.52
CA SER A 662 -35.41 8.77 -10.24
C SER A 662 -34.67 10.11 -10.36
N SER A 663 -34.05 10.38 -11.52
CA SER A 663 -33.34 11.64 -11.79
C SER A 663 -34.29 12.79 -12.17
N HIS A 664 -35.40 12.47 -12.81
CA HIS A 664 -36.45 13.40 -13.25
C HIS A 664 -37.50 13.67 -12.15
N ARG A 665 -37.55 12.82 -11.13
CA ARG A 665 -38.54 12.81 -10.02
C ARG A 665 -39.97 12.58 -10.50
N THR A 666 -40.09 11.90 -11.63
CA THR A 666 -41.30 11.29 -12.14
C THR A 666 -41.54 9.97 -11.40
N ASN A 667 -42.67 9.32 -11.65
CA ASN A 667 -43.03 8.10 -10.97
C ASN A 667 -43.05 6.94 -11.97
N PRO A 668 -42.23 5.88 -11.78
CA PRO A 668 -42.08 4.77 -12.73
C PRO A 668 -43.28 3.83 -12.86
N LEU A 669 -44.44 4.27 -12.38
CA LEU A 669 -45.69 3.55 -12.42
C LEU A 669 -46.82 4.48 -12.89
N ASP A 670 -46.50 5.66 -13.41
CA ASP A 670 -47.43 6.72 -13.80
C ASP A 670 -46.86 7.56 -14.95
N ALA A 671 -47.14 7.10 -16.17
CA ALA A 671 -46.66 7.65 -17.43
C ALA A 671 -46.93 9.15 -17.71
N ASP A 672 -47.66 9.87 -16.85
CA ASP A 672 -48.02 11.30 -16.94
C ASP A 672 -48.14 11.87 -15.52
N SER A 673 -46.99 12.25 -14.94
CA SER A 673 -46.84 12.57 -13.52
C SER A 673 -47.63 13.81 -13.08
N ASP A 674 -47.93 14.75 -13.98
CA ASP A 674 -48.71 15.95 -13.66
C ASP A 674 -50.14 15.99 -14.24
N ASN A 675 -50.49 14.94 -15.00
CA ASN A 675 -51.83 14.65 -15.53
C ASN A 675 -52.34 15.71 -16.51
N ASP A 676 -51.46 16.27 -17.33
CA ASP A 676 -51.79 17.28 -18.33
C ASP A 676 -52.13 16.70 -19.71
N GLY A 677 -51.86 15.40 -19.90
CA GLY A 677 -52.08 14.65 -21.12
C GLY A 677 -50.84 14.49 -22.02
N LEU A 678 -49.66 14.88 -21.57
CA LEU A 678 -48.36 14.60 -22.16
C LEU A 678 -47.58 13.64 -21.25
N ASN A 679 -47.00 12.57 -21.82
CA ASN A 679 -46.25 11.62 -21.01
C ASN A 679 -44.89 12.18 -20.58
N ASP A 680 -44.36 11.79 -19.42
CA ASP A 680 -43.13 12.35 -18.85
C ASP A 680 -41.93 12.19 -19.81
N GLY A 681 -41.78 11.02 -20.44
CA GLY A 681 -40.75 10.78 -21.45
C GLY A 681 -40.90 11.63 -22.71
N VAL A 682 -42.14 11.94 -23.10
CA VAL A 682 -42.40 12.88 -24.21
C VAL A 682 -42.03 14.29 -23.77
N GLU A 683 -42.35 14.68 -22.55
CA GLU A 683 -42.07 16.00 -22.02
C GLU A 683 -40.57 16.31 -21.92
N ILE A 684 -39.78 15.35 -21.45
CA ILE A 684 -38.31 15.45 -21.46
C ILE A 684 -37.80 15.62 -22.89
N ALA A 685 -38.38 14.91 -23.86
CA ALA A 685 -38.00 15.01 -25.27
C ALA A 685 -38.43 16.34 -25.92
N THR A 686 -39.56 16.92 -25.52
CA THR A 686 -40.07 18.22 -26.01
C THR A 686 -39.48 19.42 -25.26
N GLY A 687 -38.91 19.19 -24.08
CA GLY A 687 -38.32 20.21 -23.22
C GLY A 687 -39.33 20.92 -22.31
N THR A 688 -40.52 20.36 -22.16
CA THR A 688 -41.52 20.74 -21.14
C THR A 688 -41.13 20.12 -19.79
N LEU A 689 -41.92 20.37 -18.75
CA LEU A 689 -41.57 20.03 -17.37
C LEU A 689 -42.52 18.95 -16.83
N PRO A 690 -42.07 17.69 -16.64
CA PRO A 690 -42.92 16.54 -16.23
C PRO A 690 -43.67 16.62 -14.90
N LEU A 691 -43.54 17.73 -14.18
CA LEU A 691 -44.18 17.95 -12.88
C LEU A 691 -44.91 19.30 -12.87
N ASN A 692 -45.14 19.89 -14.04
CA ASN A 692 -45.75 21.19 -14.21
C ASN A 692 -46.61 21.23 -15.49
N PRO A 693 -47.95 21.16 -15.34
CA PRO A 693 -48.88 20.86 -16.42
C PRO A 693 -49.12 22.03 -17.40
N ASP A 694 -48.33 23.10 -17.31
CA ASP A 694 -48.40 24.35 -18.08
C ASP A 694 -47.01 25.01 -17.98
N SER A 695 -46.10 24.63 -18.88
CA SER A 695 -44.67 24.97 -18.85
C SER A 695 -44.39 26.44 -19.09
N ASP A 696 -45.21 27.12 -19.89
CA ASP A 696 -45.01 28.53 -20.25
C ASP A 696 -45.90 29.52 -19.47
N GLY A 697 -46.93 29.00 -18.80
CA GLY A 697 -47.79 29.74 -17.88
C GLY A 697 -48.86 30.58 -18.57
N ASP A 698 -49.27 30.21 -19.79
CA ASP A 698 -50.30 30.93 -20.55
C ASP A 698 -51.74 30.45 -20.27
N GLY A 699 -51.88 29.34 -19.53
CA GLY A 699 -53.17 28.80 -19.10
C GLY A 699 -53.71 27.67 -19.99
N ALA A 700 -53.04 27.34 -21.09
CA ALA A 700 -53.19 26.04 -21.76
C ALA A 700 -52.33 24.98 -21.06
N LEU A 701 -52.68 23.70 -21.24
CA LEU A 701 -51.88 22.59 -20.72
C LEU A 701 -50.93 22.09 -21.82
N ASP A 702 -49.70 21.66 -21.47
CA ASP A 702 -48.68 21.27 -22.46
C ASP A 702 -49.20 20.12 -23.34
N GLY A 703 -49.86 19.13 -22.73
CA GLY A 703 -50.51 18.02 -23.44
C GLY A 703 -51.61 18.46 -24.41
N TRP A 704 -52.39 19.48 -24.06
CA TRP A 704 -53.42 20.03 -24.95
C TRP A 704 -52.80 20.77 -26.14
N GLU A 705 -51.76 21.57 -25.89
CA GLU A 705 -51.06 22.32 -26.92
C GLU A 705 -50.36 21.40 -27.91
N HIS A 706 -49.64 20.40 -27.40
CA HIS A 706 -49.02 19.35 -28.21
C HIS A 706 -50.03 18.65 -29.11
N ALA A 707 -51.19 18.27 -28.58
CA ALA A 707 -52.25 17.59 -29.32
C ALA A 707 -52.91 18.47 -30.41
N ASN A 708 -52.97 19.79 -30.20
CA ASN A 708 -53.60 20.74 -31.12
C ASN A 708 -52.59 21.44 -32.05
N GLY A 709 -51.29 21.17 -31.89
CA GLY A 709 -50.22 21.70 -32.74
C GLY A 709 -49.79 23.13 -32.40
N TYR A 710 -50.04 23.56 -31.15
CA TYR A 710 -49.44 24.74 -30.53
C TYR A 710 -48.06 24.38 -29.94
N ASP A 711 -47.28 25.38 -29.55
CA ASP A 711 -45.95 25.19 -28.95
C ASP A 711 -46.06 25.36 -27.43
N PRO A 712 -45.95 24.28 -26.62
CA PRO A 712 -46.08 24.32 -25.14
C PRO A 712 -45.07 25.19 -24.38
N LEU A 713 -44.18 25.87 -25.11
CA LEU A 713 -43.14 26.74 -24.59
C LEU A 713 -43.29 28.18 -25.11
N ASP A 714 -44.34 28.49 -25.88
CA ASP A 714 -44.64 29.82 -26.44
C ASP A 714 -45.86 30.47 -25.78
N PRO A 715 -45.66 31.33 -24.76
CA PRO A 715 -46.74 31.92 -23.98
C PRO A 715 -47.51 33.03 -24.73
N SER A 716 -47.38 33.07 -26.06
CA SER A 716 -48.08 33.99 -26.94
C SER A 716 -49.19 33.34 -27.77
N ASP A 717 -49.33 32.01 -27.68
CA ASP A 717 -50.37 31.21 -28.32
C ASP A 717 -51.66 31.05 -27.46
N ASP A 718 -51.76 31.79 -26.34
CA ASP A 718 -52.96 32.01 -25.51
C ASP A 718 -54.30 32.01 -26.29
N PRO A 719 -55.16 31.00 -26.06
CA PRO A 719 -56.40 30.80 -26.78
C PRO A 719 -57.59 31.68 -26.31
N ASP A 720 -57.47 32.47 -25.22
CA ASP A 720 -58.49 33.36 -24.63
C ASP A 720 -57.88 34.74 -24.27
N LYS A 721 -57.65 35.58 -25.27
CA LYS A 721 -56.78 36.76 -25.15
C LYS A 721 -57.30 37.84 -24.19
N ASP A 722 -58.60 37.86 -23.92
CA ASP A 722 -59.20 38.81 -22.99
C ASP A 722 -59.73 38.20 -21.69
N ASP A 723 -59.34 36.95 -21.40
CA ASP A 723 -59.53 36.21 -20.14
C ASP A 723 -61.00 36.17 -19.70
N ASP A 724 -61.94 36.12 -20.64
CA ASP A 724 -63.38 36.20 -20.35
C ASP A 724 -64.05 34.82 -20.20
N GLY A 725 -63.28 33.75 -20.45
CA GLY A 725 -63.68 32.36 -20.33
C GLY A 725 -64.24 31.78 -21.62
N ILE A 726 -64.14 32.49 -22.74
CA ILE A 726 -64.61 32.09 -24.08
C ILE A 726 -63.47 32.29 -25.08
N THR A 727 -63.08 31.24 -25.81
CA THR A 727 -61.94 31.34 -26.73
C THR A 727 -62.15 32.34 -27.86
N ASP A 728 -61.09 33.08 -28.25
CA ASP A 728 -61.07 34.05 -29.34
C ASP A 728 -61.70 33.50 -30.64
N THR A 729 -61.46 32.20 -30.91
CA THR A 729 -61.97 31.52 -32.09
C THR A 729 -63.49 31.32 -32.06
N TRP A 730 -64.07 31.05 -30.90
CA TRP A 730 -65.51 30.88 -30.74
C TRP A 730 -66.23 32.23 -30.84
N GLU A 731 -65.69 33.27 -30.22
CA GLU A 731 -66.24 34.62 -30.26
C GLU A 731 -66.23 35.21 -31.67
N THR A 732 -65.11 35.08 -32.39
CA THR A 732 -65.01 35.54 -33.77
C THR A 732 -65.92 34.75 -34.71
N THR A 733 -66.19 33.49 -34.42
CA THR A 733 -67.11 32.66 -35.23
C THR A 733 -68.58 33.08 -35.04
N HIS A 734 -69.01 33.36 -33.81
CA HIS A 734 -70.43 33.60 -33.50
C HIS A 734 -70.80 35.09 -33.42
N PHE A 735 -69.86 35.98 -33.06
CA PHE A 735 -70.08 37.42 -32.91
C PHE A 735 -69.25 38.27 -33.88
N GLY A 736 -68.22 37.70 -34.52
CA GLY A 736 -67.42 38.35 -35.56
C GLY A 736 -66.27 39.24 -35.07
N LEU A 737 -66.17 39.48 -33.76
CA LEU A 737 -65.10 40.21 -33.07
C LEU A 737 -64.98 39.65 -31.64
N ILE A 738 -63.75 39.55 -31.13
CA ILE A 738 -63.42 39.09 -29.76
C ILE A 738 -64.21 39.94 -28.73
N SER A 739 -64.03 41.27 -28.76
CA SER A 739 -64.61 42.21 -27.77
C SER A 739 -66.13 42.48 -27.78
N ASN A 740 -66.95 41.66 -28.43
CA ASN A 740 -68.40 41.88 -28.55
C ASN A 740 -69.25 40.73 -27.99
N CYS A 741 -68.60 39.71 -27.45
CA CYS A 741 -69.20 38.68 -26.61
C CYS A 741 -69.31 39.24 -25.16
N ASP A 742 -70.48 39.10 -24.56
CA ASP A 742 -70.67 39.31 -23.11
C ASP A 742 -70.93 37.91 -22.54
N PRO A 743 -70.00 37.32 -21.77
CA PRO A 743 -70.14 35.96 -21.24
C PRO A 743 -71.44 35.74 -20.44
N GLU A 744 -71.97 36.80 -19.81
CA GLU A 744 -73.22 36.79 -19.04
C GLU A 744 -74.45 37.14 -19.89
N GLY A 745 -74.28 37.56 -21.14
CA GLY A 745 -75.36 37.91 -22.06
C GLY A 745 -76.12 36.68 -22.57
N ASP A 746 -77.43 36.82 -22.79
CA ASP A 746 -78.31 35.80 -23.40
C ASP A 746 -78.78 36.36 -24.75
N THR A 747 -78.06 36.00 -25.82
CA THR A 747 -78.17 36.66 -27.12
C THR A 747 -79.46 36.27 -27.86
N ASP A 748 -79.88 35.02 -27.77
CA ASP A 748 -81.06 34.49 -28.46
C ASP A 748 -82.34 34.43 -27.59
N GLY A 749 -82.20 34.67 -26.29
CA GLY A 749 -83.28 34.79 -25.32
C GLY A 749 -83.79 33.45 -24.79
N ASP A 750 -82.99 32.39 -24.85
CA ASP A 750 -83.38 31.04 -24.44
C ASP A 750 -83.10 30.70 -22.96
N LEU A 751 -82.57 31.67 -22.20
CA LEU A 751 -82.20 31.64 -20.78
C LEU A 751 -80.86 30.98 -20.46
N TYR A 752 -80.01 30.75 -21.46
CA TYR A 752 -78.59 30.41 -21.29
C TYR A 752 -77.72 31.63 -21.62
N THR A 753 -76.62 31.80 -20.87
CA THR A 753 -75.66 32.86 -21.20
C THR A 753 -74.70 32.38 -22.27
N ASN A 754 -74.09 33.31 -23.03
CA ASN A 754 -73.12 32.98 -24.09
C ASN A 754 -71.98 32.08 -23.56
N LEU A 755 -71.55 32.24 -22.29
CA LEU A 755 -70.59 31.34 -21.65
C LEU A 755 -71.15 29.94 -21.38
N GLU A 756 -72.39 29.84 -20.87
CA GLU A 756 -73.04 28.54 -20.74
C GLU A 756 -73.18 27.86 -22.11
N GLU A 757 -73.39 28.63 -23.18
CA GLU A 757 -73.48 28.10 -24.54
C GLU A 757 -72.13 27.67 -25.13
N TYR A 758 -71.08 28.44 -24.90
CA TYR A 758 -69.70 28.08 -25.23
C TYR A 758 -69.31 26.74 -24.57
N GLN A 759 -69.53 26.63 -23.25
CA GLN A 759 -69.23 25.42 -22.48
C GLN A 759 -70.04 24.19 -22.94
N ASN A 760 -71.23 24.40 -23.49
CA ASN A 760 -72.10 23.32 -23.98
C ASN A 760 -72.02 23.13 -25.51
N GLY A 761 -71.19 23.89 -26.22
CA GLY A 761 -71.03 23.81 -27.67
C GLY A 761 -72.29 24.16 -28.47
N THR A 762 -73.17 25.03 -27.95
CA THR A 762 -74.39 25.50 -28.64
C THR A 762 -74.14 26.81 -29.39
N ASP A 763 -75.02 27.12 -30.35
CA ASP A 763 -74.93 28.36 -31.14
C ASP A 763 -75.69 29.49 -30.42
N PRO A 764 -75.01 30.53 -29.92
CA PRO A 764 -75.60 31.61 -29.13
C PRO A 764 -76.54 32.52 -29.92
N ASN A 765 -76.66 32.31 -31.24
CA ASN A 765 -77.58 33.04 -32.09
C ASN A 765 -78.83 32.24 -32.46
N ALA A 766 -78.98 31.01 -31.96
CA ALA A 766 -80.06 30.11 -32.37
C ALA A 766 -80.69 29.41 -31.18
N ILE A 767 -82.00 29.64 -30.97
CA ILE A 767 -82.83 29.10 -29.86
C ILE A 767 -82.67 27.57 -29.73
N SER A 768 -81.67 27.14 -28.98
CA SER A 768 -81.16 25.76 -28.96
C SER A 768 -80.80 25.37 -27.53
N LEU A 769 -81.69 24.58 -26.93
CA LEU A 769 -81.66 24.41 -25.50
C LEU A 769 -80.84 23.15 -25.15
N TYR A 770 -79.61 23.37 -24.73
CA TYR A 770 -78.76 22.42 -23.99
C TYR A 770 -78.34 21.13 -24.73
N ILE A 771 -77.03 20.90 -24.78
CA ILE A 771 -76.43 19.65 -25.23
C ILE A 771 -75.87 18.89 -24.03
N ALA A 772 -76.23 17.61 -23.92
CA ALA A 772 -75.64 16.70 -22.94
C ALA A 772 -75.02 15.52 -23.66
N GLU A 773 -73.76 15.24 -23.34
CA GLU A 773 -73.11 13.95 -23.58
C GLU A 773 -73.04 13.20 -22.24
N TYR A 774 -72.79 11.89 -22.29
CA TYR A 774 -72.72 10.93 -21.17
C TYR A 774 -73.96 10.04 -20.91
N PRO A 775 -73.75 8.83 -20.37
CA PRO A 775 -74.82 7.88 -20.14
C PRO A 775 -75.63 8.28 -18.90
N ALA A 776 -76.62 9.16 -19.08
CA ALA A 776 -77.55 9.60 -18.04
C ALA A 776 -78.92 8.91 -18.16
N ILE A 777 -79.50 8.52 -17.02
CA ILE A 777 -80.85 7.96 -16.92
C ILE A 777 -81.90 9.09 -16.96
N GLU A 778 -81.49 10.36 -16.87
CA GLU A 778 -82.37 11.52 -16.88
C GLU A 778 -81.70 12.73 -17.55
N ILE A 779 -82.43 13.40 -18.44
CA ILE A 779 -82.05 14.68 -19.06
C ILE A 779 -82.97 15.75 -18.49
N SER A 780 -82.41 16.83 -17.95
CA SER A 780 -83.20 17.96 -17.43
C SER A 780 -82.64 19.32 -17.86
N TRP A 781 -83.53 20.24 -18.26
CA TRP A 781 -83.21 21.55 -18.79
C TRP A 781 -84.06 22.67 -18.17
N LYS A 782 -83.61 23.92 -18.29
CA LYS A 782 -84.38 25.11 -17.90
C LYS A 782 -85.54 25.30 -18.90
N ALA A 783 -86.79 25.22 -18.46
CA ALA A 783 -87.96 25.36 -19.31
C ALA A 783 -88.72 26.66 -19.03
N MET A 784 -89.10 27.32 -20.12
CA MET A 784 -90.06 28.42 -20.15
C MET A 784 -91.48 27.87 -19.97
N ALA A 785 -92.24 28.51 -19.10
CA ALA A 785 -93.62 28.13 -18.84
C ALA A 785 -94.49 28.31 -20.09
N GLY A 786 -95.15 27.22 -20.52
CA GLY A 786 -96.04 27.19 -21.66
C GLY A 786 -95.38 26.87 -23.01
N SER A 787 -94.05 26.78 -23.08
CA SER A 787 -93.32 26.38 -24.28
C SER A 787 -93.34 24.87 -24.45
N ASN A 788 -93.33 24.40 -25.70
CA ASN A 788 -93.29 22.98 -26.03
C ASN A 788 -91.89 22.60 -26.48
N TYR A 789 -91.39 21.48 -25.99
CA TYR A 789 -90.03 21.00 -26.20
C TYR A 789 -90.05 19.62 -26.85
N VAL A 790 -89.05 19.33 -27.68
CA VAL A 790 -88.76 17.98 -28.15
C VAL A 790 -87.30 17.65 -27.90
N VAL A 791 -87.05 16.48 -27.31
CA VAL A 791 -85.68 15.99 -27.11
C VAL A 791 -85.31 15.11 -28.29
N GLN A 792 -84.18 15.43 -28.91
CA GLN A 792 -83.60 14.65 -29.99
C GLN A 792 -82.27 14.04 -29.55
N MET A 793 -81.93 12.89 -30.11
CA MET A 793 -80.62 12.24 -29.95
C MET A 793 -79.89 12.13 -31.30
N SER A 794 -78.56 12.16 -31.20
CA SER A 794 -77.59 11.86 -32.24
C SER A 794 -76.44 11.01 -31.66
N THR A 795 -75.65 10.41 -32.54
CA THR A 795 -74.41 9.71 -32.15
C THR A 795 -73.20 10.63 -32.05
N ASN A 796 -73.33 11.90 -32.46
CA ASN A 796 -72.33 12.96 -32.28
C ASN A 796 -72.99 14.35 -32.32
N LEU A 797 -72.28 15.34 -31.76
CA LEU A 797 -72.63 16.77 -31.72
C LEU A 797 -72.97 17.37 -33.09
N THR A 798 -72.25 16.99 -34.15
CA THR A 798 -72.40 17.57 -35.49
C THR A 798 -73.46 16.88 -36.37
N GLY A 799 -74.16 15.88 -35.84
CA GLY A 799 -74.88 14.88 -36.63
C GLY A 799 -75.85 15.44 -37.68
N ASP A 800 -75.64 15.03 -38.93
CA ASP A 800 -76.50 15.35 -40.10
C ASP A 800 -77.94 14.80 -39.97
N SER A 801 -78.23 13.96 -38.96
CA SER A 801 -79.56 13.43 -38.70
C SER A 801 -79.85 13.25 -37.20
N TRP A 802 -80.78 14.05 -36.68
CA TRP A 802 -81.27 13.97 -35.32
C TRP A 802 -82.60 13.21 -35.26
N SER A 803 -82.77 12.38 -34.23
CA SER A 803 -83.99 11.58 -34.05
C SER A 803 -84.71 11.91 -32.75
N ASN A 804 -86.03 12.10 -32.79
CA ASN A 804 -86.81 12.39 -31.59
C ASN A 804 -86.81 11.18 -30.66
N VAL A 805 -86.44 11.39 -29.40
CA VAL A 805 -86.46 10.37 -28.34
C VAL A 805 -87.54 10.60 -27.31
N SER A 806 -88.20 11.77 -27.37
CA SER A 806 -89.36 12.08 -26.54
C SER A 806 -90.56 12.48 -27.39
N ASP A 807 -91.75 12.26 -26.82
CA ASP A 807 -92.92 13.04 -27.19
C ASP A 807 -92.74 14.51 -26.78
N VAL A 808 -93.63 15.39 -27.25
CA VAL A 808 -93.57 16.82 -26.90
C VAL A 808 -93.76 17.00 -25.39
N VAL A 809 -92.79 17.67 -24.76
CA VAL A 809 -92.79 18.01 -23.34
C VAL A 809 -93.20 19.48 -23.19
N THR A 810 -94.29 19.77 -22.49
CA THR A 810 -94.68 21.15 -22.21
C THR A 810 -93.99 21.64 -20.94
N GLY A 811 -93.26 22.75 -21.04
CA GLY A 811 -92.57 23.37 -19.92
C GLY A 811 -93.55 24.03 -18.94
N GLU A 812 -93.37 23.80 -17.64
CA GLU A 812 -94.19 24.42 -16.59
C GLU A 812 -93.51 25.64 -15.93
N GLY A 813 -92.30 26.01 -16.38
CA GLY A 813 -91.46 27.04 -15.74
C GLY A 813 -90.54 26.44 -14.67
N GLY A 814 -89.22 26.64 -14.78
CA GLY A 814 -88.23 26.05 -13.86
C GLY A 814 -87.36 25.00 -14.57
N ARG A 815 -87.02 23.87 -13.92
CA ARG A 815 -86.39 22.73 -14.61
C ARG A 815 -87.44 21.68 -14.99
N THR A 816 -87.36 21.18 -16.21
CA THR A 816 -88.15 20.02 -16.69
C THR A 816 -87.20 18.97 -17.25
N GLY A 817 -87.66 17.74 -17.45
CA GLY A 817 -86.80 16.68 -17.97
C GLY A 817 -87.53 15.44 -18.44
N ILE A 818 -86.78 14.52 -19.04
CA ILE A 818 -87.22 13.17 -19.40
C ILE A 818 -86.26 12.15 -18.81
N SER A 819 -86.77 10.97 -18.45
CA SER A 819 -85.97 9.87 -17.91
C SER A 819 -86.01 8.67 -18.86
N PHE A 820 -84.87 8.00 -19.02
CA PHE A 820 -84.73 6.78 -19.80
C PHE A 820 -84.73 5.54 -18.89
N PRO A 821 -85.31 4.42 -19.33
CA PRO A 821 -85.45 3.23 -18.49
C PRO A 821 -84.14 2.45 -18.25
N THR A 822 -83.11 2.65 -19.07
CA THR A 822 -81.83 1.93 -19.00
C THR A 822 -80.67 2.85 -19.40
N ARG A 823 -79.52 2.70 -18.73
CA ARG A 823 -78.27 3.37 -19.08
C ARG A 823 -77.71 2.75 -20.37
N ASP A 824 -77.53 3.57 -21.41
CA ASP A 824 -76.94 3.11 -22.66
C ASP A 824 -75.40 3.00 -22.51
N ALA A 825 -74.81 2.00 -23.16
CA ALA A 825 -73.37 1.72 -23.03
C ALA A 825 -72.50 2.63 -23.91
N GLU A 826 -73.09 3.26 -24.93
CA GLU A 826 -72.42 4.18 -25.84
C GLU A 826 -72.81 5.63 -25.51
N SER A 827 -71.84 6.54 -25.51
CA SER A 827 -72.11 7.98 -25.38
C SER A 827 -73.01 8.44 -26.53
N LYS A 828 -74.13 9.08 -26.18
CA LYS A 828 -75.06 9.72 -27.13
C LYS A 828 -75.15 11.20 -26.80
N THR A 829 -75.32 12.00 -27.85
CA THR A 829 -75.52 13.44 -27.72
C THR A 829 -77.00 13.72 -27.80
N PHE A 830 -77.54 14.47 -26.84
CA PHE A 830 -78.93 14.90 -26.85
C PHE A 830 -79.01 16.42 -27.03
N ARG A 831 -80.05 16.88 -27.72
CA ARG A 831 -80.41 18.30 -27.76
C ARG A 831 -81.89 18.50 -27.49
N VAL A 832 -82.26 19.61 -26.88
CA VAL A 832 -83.66 19.98 -26.68
C VAL A 832 -84.00 21.14 -27.60
N LEU A 833 -85.01 20.94 -28.45
CA LEU A 833 -85.51 22.00 -29.33
C LEU A 833 -86.81 22.57 -28.78
N ILE A 834 -86.87 23.90 -28.67
CA ILE A 834 -88.13 24.61 -28.46
C ILE A 834 -88.91 24.58 -29.77
N LEU A 835 -90.15 24.07 -29.71
CA LEU A 835 -91.08 24.14 -30.82
C LEU A 835 -91.75 25.52 -30.84
N PRO A 836 -91.83 26.16 -32.01
CA PRO A 836 -92.44 27.48 -32.15
C PRO A 836 -93.96 27.50 -31.88
#